data_AF-A0A2G6CFL9-F1
#
_entry.id   AF-A0A2G6CFL9-F1
#
_cell.length_a   1.000
_cell.length_b   1.000
_cell.length_c   1.000
_cell.angle_alpha   90.00
_cell.angle_beta   90.00
_cell.angle_gamma   90.00
#
_symmetry.space_group_name_H-M   'P 1'
#
loop_
_entity.id
_entity.type
_entity.pdbx_description
1 polymer ?
#
loop_
_entity_poly.entity_id
_entity_poly.type
_entity_poly.pdbx_seq_one_letter_code
_entity_poly.pdbx_strand_id
1 'polypeptide(L)'
;MLKIFGFVAFMAAVAPELGIILLISVIGAPLAFVYWAMPGLFLALLTLLIIGYAFRFIVNLLLPQHSPTPILTSKQVLFTFSALTTYMLFHFTPLAFNQRIRAEVAALQAGDTNTITLPLNTQVIGYTDRNTECNTFCMNALLSGAAEKFLVFQWDADRTAPDPQAQVTAYQFKRLGTCDAPTDTIRRGQKYWQLFQPAQGKTEPVTLAQWYSLNTLLGNCLVKTNTQLGEADIIISFRSVRTKESTVDLGFRFSTNTVSAGRNSVYQRDPETGEFTEIFRRTSGEYDLLPVPLISGPIFGSELNVDIGWFWREKYFNRTEYSGGVKWPDFLIQTLGLDFSAPYGIFRSRARVDSALLNDSRQFYRSIIQEMIETPIRSGIIPSQTARYAFSTYWETLDFSKRGSTSPTRPNPDDRDIAIGLTLLTNTRLPLPPRASNFTFYLRQTSRMSDTELAGILLTRLGDLEPWDEQDGLRRNSANTARRMLSKLPPEAMLPHYDKMLRAAENPLSYAYEVEASFLQNLYIFGPDGVAPLMKMVEDAIRDKKRSVYDTGMEGLYCLPPLNAEDRLALLDILYRSKWTWYDTFFRNKAAYVLIKAGYTAETLWPLINKESFDRFRTKEDFFEEFNKVVGRTKRLCP
;
A
#
# COMPACT_ATOMS: atom_id res chain seq x y z
N MET A 1 35.07 -6.68 48.86
CA MET A 1 34.21 -7.27 47.81
C MET A 1 32.86 -6.54 47.71
N LEU A 2 32.02 -6.48 48.75
CA LEU A 2 30.72 -5.78 48.70
C LEU A 2 30.81 -4.30 48.26
N LYS A 3 31.83 -3.56 48.70
CA LYS A 3 32.07 -2.17 48.25
C LYS A 3 32.33 -2.05 46.75
N ILE A 4 33.02 -3.04 46.16
CA ILE A 4 33.31 -3.08 44.71
C ILE A 4 32.02 -3.41 43.95
N PHE A 5 31.27 -4.42 44.39
CA PHE A 5 29.95 -4.73 43.81
C PHE A 5 28.98 -3.55 43.92
N GLY A 6 28.96 -2.86 45.05
CA GLY A 6 28.15 -1.66 45.25
C GLY A 6 28.55 -0.51 44.34
N PHE A 7 29.85 -0.29 44.13
CA PHE A 7 30.35 0.72 43.18
C PHE A 7 29.95 0.39 41.73
N VAL A 8 30.12 -0.87 41.30
CA VAL A 8 29.74 -1.29 39.94
C VAL A 8 28.22 -1.22 39.76
N ALA A 9 27.44 -1.63 40.75
CA ALA A 9 25.98 -1.50 40.75
C ALA A 9 25.53 -0.03 40.69
N PHE A 10 26.18 0.86 41.43
CA PHE A 10 25.93 2.29 41.38
C PHE A 10 26.25 2.87 39.99
N MET A 11 27.41 2.52 39.45
CA MET A 11 27.80 2.93 38.09
C MET A 11 26.78 2.44 37.06
N ALA A 12 26.33 1.19 37.16
CA ALA A 12 25.30 0.66 36.27
C ALA A 12 24.00 1.46 36.37
N ALA A 13 23.54 1.79 37.58
CA ALA A 13 22.31 2.54 37.77
C ALA A 13 22.40 4.01 37.29
N VAL A 14 23.57 4.65 37.37
CA VAL A 14 23.75 6.08 37.02
C VAL A 14 24.21 6.28 35.57
N ALA A 15 24.90 5.31 34.99
CA ALA A 15 25.45 5.37 33.62
C ALA A 15 25.19 4.08 32.83
N PRO A 16 23.92 3.66 32.64
CA PRO A 16 23.53 2.44 31.94
C PRO A 16 24.07 2.34 30.50
N GLU A 17 24.34 3.47 29.85
CA GLU A 17 24.84 3.59 28.48
C GLU A 17 26.25 3.01 28.31
N LEU A 18 27.04 2.95 29.40
CA LEU A 18 28.33 2.24 29.38
C LEU A 18 28.16 0.76 28.99
N GLY A 19 27.01 0.17 29.32
CA GLY A 19 26.66 -1.18 28.88
C GLY A 19 26.46 -1.28 27.37
N ILE A 20 25.95 -0.24 26.70
CA ILE A 20 25.80 -0.21 25.24
C ILE A 20 27.18 -0.18 24.57
N ILE A 21 28.10 0.64 25.11
CA ILE A 21 29.49 0.71 24.62
C ILE A 21 30.16 -0.66 24.72
N LEU A 22 29.95 -1.36 25.84
CA LEU A 22 30.43 -2.73 26.02
C LEU A 22 29.77 -3.70 25.03
N LEU A 23 28.45 -3.59 24.82
CA LEU A 23 27.67 -4.46 23.93
C LEU A 23 28.14 -4.39 22.46
N ILE A 24 28.58 -3.22 21.98
CA ILE A 24 29.07 -3.03 20.61
C ILE A 24 30.39 -3.80 20.36
N SER A 25 31.13 -4.17 21.41
CA SER A 25 32.35 -4.96 21.28
C SER A 25 32.08 -6.47 21.36
N VAL A 26 32.71 -7.26 20.48
CA VAL A 26 32.55 -8.73 20.41
C VAL A 26 32.88 -9.43 21.74
N ILE A 27 33.81 -8.89 22.52
CA ILE A 27 34.22 -9.41 23.83
C ILE A 27 33.38 -8.80 24.97
N GLY A 28 32.79 -7.61 24.77
CA GLY A 28 32.10 -6.87 25.81
C GLY A 28 30.62 -7.19 25.96
N ALA A 29 29.99 -7.93 25.04
CA ALA A 29 28.59 -8.32 25.22
C ALA A 29 28.33 -9.13 26.52
N PRO A 30 29.12 -10.16 26.88
CA PRO A 30 29.00 -10.82 28.19
C PRO A 30 29.20 -9.86 29.36
N LEU A 31 30.16 -8.92 29.24
CA LEU A 31 30.45 -7.93 30.28
C LEU A 31 29.32 -6.92 30.43
N ALA A 32 28.64 -6.56 29.34
CA ALA A 32 27.46 -5.68 29.35
C ALA A 32 26.30 -6.32 30.12
N PHE A 33 26.02 -7.61 29.87
CA PHE A 33 24.99 -8.34 30.64
C PHE A 33 25.33 -8.45 32.12
N VAL A 34 26.60 -8.74 32.45
CA VAL A 34 27.05 -8.75 33.85
C VAL A 34 26.88 -7.37 34.47
N TYR A 35 27.30 -6.32 33.78
CA TYR A 35 27.19 -4.92 34.23
C TYR A 35 25.74 -4.52 34.52
N TRP A 36 24.80 -4.80 33.61
CA TRP A 36 23.38 -4.49 33.83
C TRP A 36 22.71 -5.36 34.90
N ALA A 37 23.22 -6.57 35.15
CA ALA A 37 22.73 -7.42 36.24
C ALA A 37 23.27 -7.02 37.63
N MET A 38 24.31 -6.17 37.70
CA MET A 38 24.98 -5.81 38.97
C MET A 38 24.06 -5.18 40.01
N PRO A 39 23.12 -4.27 39.69
CA PRO A 39 22.18 -3.73 40.67
C PRO A 39 21.34 -4.82 41.36
N GLY A 40 20.78 -5.76 40.60
CA GLY A 40 20.01 -6.88 41.14
C GLY A 40 20.87 -7.85 41.96
N LEU A 41 22.08 -8.17 41.49
CA LEU A 41 23.03 -9.01 42.23
C LEU A 41 23.47 -8.35 43.54
N PHE A 42 23.74 -7.04 43.53
CA PHE A 42 24.07 -6.29 44.72
C PHE A 42 22.91 -6.26 45.70
N LEU A 43 21.67 -6.05 45.23
CA LEU A 43 20.48 -6.09 46.08
C LEU A 43 20.28 -7.46 46.72
N ALA A 44 20.49 -8.55 45.97
CA ALA A 44 20.40 -9.91 46.50
C ALA A 44 21.46 -10.16 47.59
N LEU A 45 22.71 -9.75 47.36
CA LEU A 45 23.79 -9.85 48.34
C LEU A 45 23.53 -9.00 49.58
N LEU A 46 23.04 -7.77 49.40
CA LEU A 46 22.70 -6.86 50.49
C LEU A 46 21.56 -7.44 51.33
N THR A 47 20.52 -7.98 50.70
CA THR A 47 19.39 -8.62 51.37
C THR A 47 19.85 -9.83 52.18
N LEU A 48 20.70 -10.69 51.61
CA LEU A 48 21.29 -11.83 52.30
C LEU A 48 22.08 -11.40 53.54
N LEU A 49 22.87 -10.33 53.43
CA LEU A 49 23.62 -9.79 54.57
C LEU A 49 22.71 -9.21 55.65
N ILE A 50 21.75 -8.36 55.27
CA ILE A 50 20.82 -7.73 56.22
C ILE A 50 20.03 -8.80 56.97
N ILE A 51 19.49 -9.80 56.27
CA ILE A 51 18.75 -10.90 56.90
C ILE A 51 19.66 -11.71 57.82
N GLY A 52 20.89 -12.00 57.40
CA GLY A 52 21.86 -12.69 58.25
C GLY A 52 22.21 -11.91 59.52
N TYR A 53 22.43 -10.59 59.41
CA TYR A 53 22.67 -9.74 60.59
C TYR A 53 21.45 -9.65 61.49
N ALA A 54 20.25 -9.48 60.93
CA ALA A 54 19.00 -9.41 61.67
C ALA A 54 18.72 -10.73 62.40
N PHE A 55 18.87 -11.87 61.73
CA PHE A 55 18.70 -13.19 62.35
C PHE A 55 19.71 -13.40 63.48
N ARG A 56 20.99 -13.06 63.27
CA ARG A 56 22.00 -13.15 64.32
C ARG A 56 21.66 -12.26 65.53
N PHE A 57 21.16 -11.05 65.28
CA PHE A 57 20.71 -10.14 66.32
C PHE A 57 19.53 -10.70 67.10
N ILE A 58 18.51 -11.22 66.41
CA ILE A 58 17.32 -11.85 67.02
C ILE A 58 17.70 -13.08 67.85
N VAL A 59 18.58 -13.94 67.33
CA VAL A 59 19.09 -15.13 68.04
C VAL A 59 19.82 -14.72 69.32
N ASN A 60 20.67 -13.68 69.25
CA ASN A 60 21.37 -13.15 70.43
C ASN A 60 20.43 -12.48 71.44
N LEU A 61 19.28 -11.96 71.00
CA LEU A 61 18.28 -11.33 71.85
C LEU A 61 17.38 -12.37 72.56
N LEU A 62 17.04 -13.46 71.86
CA LEU A 62 16.08 -14.46 72.33
C LEU A 62 16.72 -15.63 73.10
N LEU A 63 18.00 -15.95 72.88
CA LEU A 63 18.69 -17.04 73.57
C LEU A 63 19.49 -16.52 74.77
N PRO A 64 19.31 -17.10 75.97
CA PRO A 64 20.12 -16.78 77.14
C PRO A 64 21.61 -17.05 76.86
N GLN A 65 22.47 -16.13 77.27
CA GLN A 65 23.93 -16.11 77.06
C GLN A 65 24.68 -17.36 77.58
N HIS A 66 23.99 -18.26 78.29
CA HIS A 66 24.53 -19.48 78.90
C HIS A 66 23.97 -20.77 78.30
N SER A 67 23.18 -20.70 77.23
CA SER A 67 22.68 -21.89 76.54
C SER A 67 23.64 -22.29 75.40
N PRO A 68 24.33 -23.45 75.49
CA PRO A 68 25.24 -23.92 74.45
C PRO A 68 24.42 -24.59 73.35
N THR A 69 23.76 -23.82 72.49
CA THR A 69 23.20 -24.35 71.25
C THR A 69 24.09 -23.93 70.07
N PRO A 70 25.23 -24.62 69.84
CA PRO A 70 26.19 -24.30 68.76
C PRO A 70 25.61 -24.49 67.36
N ILE A 71 24.43 -25.12 67.24
CA ILE A 71 23.80 -25.46 65.96
C ILE A 71 23.16 -24.22 65.32
N LEU A 72 22.43 -23.39 66.08
CA LEU A 72 21.71 -22.21 65.56
C LEU A 72 22.63 -21.01 65.26
N THR A 73 23.83 -20.99 65.85
CA THR A 73 24.86 -19.96 65.60
C THR A 73 25.91 -20.39 64.58
N SER A 74 25.78 -21.61 64.03
CA SER A 74 26.65 -22.08 62.95
C SER A 74 26.52 -21.17 61.72
N LYS A 75 27.67 -20.79 61.15
CA LYS A 75 27.75 -19.99 59.92
C LYS A 75 26.95 -20.62 58.77
N GLN A 76 26.87 -21.95 58.73
CA GLN A 76 26.13 -22.67 57.69
C GLN A 76 24.62 -22.49 57.85
N VAL A 77 24.08 -22.61 59.08
CA VAL A 77 22.65 -22.43 59.34
C VAL A 77 22.23 -20.99 59.05
N LEU A 78 23.05 -20.02 59.48
CA LEU A 78 22.82 -18.59 59.20
C LEU A 78 22.78 -18.30 57.70
N PHE A 79 23.75 -18.84 56.95
CA PHE A 79 23.82 -18.67 55.50
C PHE A 79 22.63 -19.33 54.80
N THR A 80 22.30 -20.58 55.14
CA THR A 80 21.17 -21.30 54.52
C THR A 80 19.86 -20.60 54.78
N PHE A 81 19.60 -20.14 56.02
CA PHE A 81 18.39 -19.38 56.33
C PHE A 81 18.34 -18.07 55.53
N SER A 82 19.42 -17.28 55.55
CA SER A 82 19.48 -16.00 54.83
C SER A 82 19.33 -16.17 53.32
N ALA A 83 19.94 -17.21 52.75
CA ALA A 83 19.82 -17.56 51.34
C ALA A 83 18.39 -18.00 50.99
N LEU A 84 17.76 -18.84 51.83
CA LEU A 84 16.37 -19.27 51.63
C LEU A 84 15.40 -18.09 51.72
N THR A 85 15.54 -17.21 52.71
CA THR A 85 14.69 -16.03 52.85
C THR A 85 14.90 -15.06 51.69
N THR A 86 16.14 -14.84 51.26
CA THR A 86 16.44 -13.99 50.07
C THR A 86 15.83 -14.61 48.81
N TYR A 87 15.98 -15.92 48.62
CA TYR A 87 15.35 -16.67 47.53
C TYR A 87 13.83 -16.49 47.56
N MET A 88 13.20 -16.67 48.73
CA MET A 88 11.77 -16.46 48.92
C MET A 88 11.35 -15.03 48.57
N LEU A 89 12.07 -14.01 49.04
CA LEU A 89 11.74 -12.61 48.71
C LEU A 89 11.78 -12.35 47.20
N PHE A 90 12.79 -12.85 46.50
CA PHE A 90 12.93 -12.66 45.06
C PHE A 90 11.91 -13.48 44.24
N HIS A 91 11.28 -14.52 44.80
CA HIS A 91 10.24 -15.31 44.12
C HIS A 91 8.82 -14.90 44.50
N PHE A 92 8.54 -14.65 45.78
CA PHE A 92 7.21 -14.32 46.27
C PHE A 92 6.81 -12.86 46.00
N THR A 93 7.75 -11.92 46.05
CA THR A 93 7.46 -10.50 45.75
C THR A 93 6.87 -10.31 44.35
N PRO A 94 7.50 -10.81 43.25
CA PRO A 94 6.89 -10.70 41.93
C PRO A 94 5.58 -11.48 41.82
N LEU A 95 5.42 -12.61 42.52
CA LEU A 95 4.15 -13.35 42.51
C LEU A 95 2.99 -12.55 43.13
N ALA A 96 3.20 -11.96 44.30
CA ALA A 96 2.18 -11.14 44.99
C ALA A 96 1.82 -9.90 44.15
N PHE A 97 2.81 -9.24 43.56
CA PHE A 97 2.58 -8.09 42.69
C PHE A 97 1.82 -8.48 41.41
N ASN A 98 2.23 -9.57 40.77
CA ASN A 98 1.57 -10.10 39.57
C ASN A 98 0.13 -10.54 39.85
N GLN A 99 -0.17 -11.05 41.05
CA GLN A 99 -1.54 -11.39 41.45
C GLN A 99 -2.43 -10.14 41.53
N ARG A 100 -1.92 -9.04 42.11
CA ARG A 100 -2.63 -7.76 42.15
C ARG A 100 -2.95 -7.25 40.75
N ILE A 101 -1.98 -7.26 39.83
CA ILE A 101 -2.19 -6.83 38.43
C ILE A 101 -3.24 -7.72 37.75
N ARG A 102 -3.18 -9.04 37.95
CA ARG A 102 -4.18 -9.96 37.37
C ARG A 102 -5.57 -9.72 37.94
N ALA A 103 -5.70 -9.40 39.23
CA ALA A 103 -6.97 -9.04 39.83
C ALA A 103 -7.53 -7.73 39.25
N GLU A 104 -6.68 -6.73 39.00
CA GLU A 104 -7.07 -5.49 38.34
C GLU A 104 -7.54 -5.74 36.89
N VAL A 105 -6.79 -6.55 36.12
CA VAL A 105 -7.20 -6.96 34.76
C VAL A 105 -8.53 -7.70 34.79
N ALA A 106 -8.72 -8.64 35.73
CA ALA A 106 -9.98 -9.36 35.89
C ALA A 106 -11.14 -8.42 36.27
N ALA A 107 -10.90 -7.42 37.12
CA ALA A 107 -11.90 -6.41 37.47
C ALA A 107 -12.29 -5.53 36.28
N LEU A 108 -11.33 -5.18 35.41
CA LEU A 108 -11.60 -4.45 34.17
C LEU A 108 -12.46 -5.25 33.19
N GLN A 109 -12.28 -6.58 33.15
CA GLN A 109 -13.03 -7.51 32.29
C GLN A 109 -14.36 -7.97 32.88
N ALA A 110 -14.57 -7.84 34.20
CA ALA A 110 -15.74 -8.38 34.90
C ALA A 110 -17.08 -7.84 34.37
N GLY A 111 -17.07 -6.67 33.73
CA GLY A 111 -18.25 -6.06 33.13
C GLY A 111 -18.43 -6.33 31.63
N ASP A 112 -17.56 -7.12 30.99
CA ASP A 112 -17.66 -7.41 29.56
C ASP A 112 -18.90 -8.28 29.25
N THR A 113 -19.66 -7.88 28.23
CA THR A 113 -20.95 -8.50 27.85
C THR A 113 -21.11 -8.51 26.34
N ASN A 114 -21.88 -9.47 25.83
CA ASN A 114 -22.31 -9.50 24.43
C ASN A 114 -23.74 -10.04 24.36
N THR A 115 -24.70 -9.14 24.19
CA THR A 115 -26.13 -9.46 24.03
C THR A 115 -26.64 -9.05 22.65
N ILE A 116 -25.73 -8.81 21.69
CA ILE A 116 -26.09 -8.46 20.31
C ILE A 116 -26.90 -9.61 19.70
N THR A 117 -28.07 -9.29 19.16
CA THR A 117 -28.89 -10.18 18.34
C THR A 117 -28.87 -9.66 16.91
N LEU A 118 -28.35 -10.46 15.98
CA LEU A 118 -28.26 -10.10 14.56
C LEU A 118 -29.54 -10.50 13.81
N PRO A 119 -29.97 -9.73 12.78
CA PRO A 119 -29.31 -8.53 12.24
C PRO A 119 -29.63 -7.27 13.07
N LEU A 120 -28.64 -6.38 13.22
CA LEU A 120 -28.87 -5.04 13.73
C LEU A 120 -29.56 -4.21 12.63
N ASN A 121 -30.81 -3.80 12.86
CA ASN A 121 -31.49 -2.88 11.96
C ASN A 121 -31.03 -1.45 12.28
N THR A 122 -30.03 -0.95 11.52
CA THR A 122 -29.39 0.34 11.81
C THR A 122 -29.33 1.21 10.58
N GLN A 123 -30.05 2.33 10.61
CA GLN A 123 -29.98 3.38 9.60
C GLN A 123 -29.12 4.55 10.06
N VAL A 124 -29.08 4.81 11.37
CA VAL A 124 -28.33 5.92 11.97
C VAL A 124 -27.30 5.38 12.96
N ILE A 125 -26.02 5.62 12.66
CA ILE A 125 -24.89 5.18 13.52
C ILE A 125 -24.27 6.37 14.22
N GLY A 126 -24.20 6.33 15.55
CA GLY A 126 -23.39 7.22 16.36
C GLY A 126 -21.98 6.66 16.59
N TYR A 127 -20.96 7.51 16.51
CA TYR A 127 -19.57 7.14 16.76
C TYR A 127 -18.84 8.20 17.57
N THR A 128 -18.10 7.76 18.59
CA THR A 128 -17.22 8.65 19.35
C THR A 128 -15.91 8.86 18.60
N ASP A 129 -15.59 10.12 18.31
CA ASP A 129 -14.28 10.49 17.76
C ASP A 129 -13.76 11.74 18.49
N ARG A 130 -12.44 11.83 18.64
CA ARG A 130 -11.78 13.03 19.16
C ARG A 130 -11.92 14.18 18.17
N ASN A 131 -11.90 13.89 16.88
CA ASN A 131 -12.11 14.87 15.83
C ASN A 131 -13.59 14.78 15.42
N THR A 132 -14.37 15.85 15.58
CA THR A 132 -15.80 15.90 15.20
C THR A 132 -16.03 15.92 13.68
N GLU A 133 -15.08 15.35 12.93
CA GLU A 133 -15.04 15.27 11.47
C GLU A 133 -15.41 13.87 10.99
N CYS A 134 -15.96 13.77 9.78
CA CYS A 134 -16.27 12.48 9.17
C CYS A 134 -14.98 11.77 8.75
N ASN A 135 -14.51 10.85 9.58
CA ASN A 135 -13.32 10.05 9.35
C ASN A 135 -13.55 8.93 8.30
N THR A 136 -12.55 8.06 8.13
CA THR A 136 -12.64 6.91 7.19
C THR A 136 -13.79 5.96 7.50
N PHE A 137 -14.13 5.74 8.78
CA PHE A 137 -15.23 4.86 9.17
C PHE A 137 -16.59 5.49 8.82
N CYS A 138 -16.79 6.75 9.19
CA CYS A 138 -17.98 7.54 8.82
C CYS A 138 -18.22 7.51 7.31
N MET A 139 -17.17 7.79 6.53
CA MET A 139 -17.24 7.73 5.07
C MET A 139 -17.61 6.32 4.60
N ASN A 140 -16.90 5.27 4.99
CA ASN A 140 -17.23 3.92 4.53
C ASN A 140 -18.66 3.50 4.89
N ALA A 141 -19.18 3.87 6.06
CA ALA A 141 -20.55 3.54 6.47
C ALA A 141 -21.61 4.22 5.57
N LEU A 142 -21.42 5.51 5.30
CA LEU A 142 -22.32 6.28 4.43
C LEU A 142 -22.22 5.84 2.97
N LEU A 143 -21.00 5.56 2.51
CA LEU A 143 -20.72 5.17 1.15
C LEU A 143 -21.18 3.72 0.86
N SER A 144 -21.01 2.78 1.77
CA SER A 144 -21.52 1.41 1.55
C SER A 144 -23.05 1.30 1.65
N GLY A 145 -23.71 2.31 2.22
CA GLY A 145 -25.12 2.23 2.61
C GLY A 145 -25.35 1.46 3.91
N ALA A 146 -24.29 1.14 4.67
CA ALA A 146 -24.41 0.57 6.02
C ALA A 146 -25.07 1.55 7.01
N ALA A 147 -25.06 2.84 6.70
CA ALA A 147 -25.82 3.88 7.38
C ALA A 147 -26.33 4.91 6.37
N GLU A 148 -27.56 5.37 6.57
CA GLU A 148 -28.11 6.53 5.84
C GLU A 148 -27.57 7.84 6.44
N LYS A 149 -27.32 7.85 7.75
CA LYS A 149 -26.86 9.01 8.52
C LYS A 149 -25.84 8.57 9.57
N PHE A 150 -24.78 9.37 9.73
CA PHE A 150 -23.69 9.07 10.65
C PHE A 150 -23.46 10.23 11.61
N LEU A 151 -23.57 9.98 12.91
CA LEU A 151 -23.43 10.98 13.96
C LEU A 151 -22.04 10.89 14.60
N VAL A 152 -21.29 11.98 14.57
CA VAL A 152 -19.99 12.08 15.24
C VAL A 152 -20.13 12.98 16.46
N PHE A 153 -19.65 12.49 17.59
CA PHE A 153 -19.68 13.23 18.84
C PHE A 153 -18.47 12.95 19.71
N GLN A 154 -18.22 13.85 20.66
CA GLN A 154 -17.23 13.66 21.71
C GLN A 154 -17.94 13.16 22.97
N TRP A 155 -17.48 12.03 23.48
CA TRP A 155 -18.02 11.44 24.70
C TRP A 155 -17.30 12.02 25.93
N ASP A 156 -18.07 12.54 26.89
CA ASP A 156 -17.56 13.02 28.18
C ASP A 156 -17.14 11.85 29.08
N ALA A 157 -15.87 11.80 29.47
CA ALA A 157 -15.24 10.67 30.15
C ALA A 157 -15.95 10.28 31.48
N ASP A 158 -16.64 11.23 32.10
CA ASP A 158 -17.32 11.04 33.38
C ASP A 158 -18.71 10.38 33.26
N ARG A 159 -19.25 10.23 32.04
CA ARG A 159 -20.58 9.63 31.82
C ARG A 159 -20.52 8.13 31.51
N THR A 160 -21.38 7.36 32.18
CA THR A 160 -21.51 5.91 32.01
C THR A 160 -22.33 5.51 30.78
N ALA A 161 -23.28 6.36 30.37
CA ALA A 161 -24.14 6.16 29.20
C ALA A 161 -24.17 7.42 28.31
N PRO A 162 -24.44 7.26 26.99
CA PRO A 162 -24.58 8.39 26.08
C PRO A 162 -25.89 9.13 26.37
N ASP A 163 -25.84 10.46 26.30
CA ASP A 163 -27.01 11.31 26.53
C ASP A 163 -27.77 11.53 25.22
N PRO A 164 -29.04 11.07 25.10
CA PRO A 164 -29.83 11.27 23.89
C PRO A 164 -30.02 12.74 23.50
N GLN A 165 -29.96 13.66 24.45
CA GLN A 165 -30.13 15.10 24.20
C GLN A 165 -28.84 15.81 23.80
N ALA A 166 -27.70 15.11 23.78
CA ALA A 166 -26.42 15.68 23.36
C ALA A 166 -26.50 16.18 21.91
N GLN A 167 -26.02 17.41 21.68
CA GLN A 167 -25.89 17.98 20.35
C GLN A 167 -24.68 17.37 19.64
N VAL A 168 -24.90 16.86 18.43
CA VAL A 168 -23.90 16.11 17.65
C VAL A 168 -23.89 16.55 16.20
N THR A 169 -22.79 16.24 15.52
CA THR A 169 -22.67 16.51 14.09
C THR A 169 -23.12 15.29 13.30
N ALA A 170 -24.18 15.44 12.50
CA ALA A 170 -24.63 14.44 11.53
C ALA A 170 -24.00 14.67 10.16
N TYR A 171 -23.64 13.57 9.52
CA TYR A 171 -23.18 13.47 8.15
C TYR A 171 -24.11 12.55 7.37
N GLN A 172 -24.50 12.96 6.17
CA GLN A 172 -25.36 12.18 5.27
C GLN A 172 -25.15 12.60 3.82
N PHE A 173 -25.43 11.72 2.87
CA PHE A 173 -25.46 12.10 1.45
C PHE A 173 -26.83 12.64 1.06
N LYS A 174 -26.86 13.82 0.44
CA LYS A 174 -28.08 14.40 -0.15
C LYS A 174 -27.82 14.81 -1.58
N ARG A 175 -28.80 14.59 -2.44
CA ARG A 175 -28.74 15.00 -3.83
C ARG A 175 -28.94 16.52 -3.93
N LEU A 176 -27.91 17.25 -4.36
CA LEU A 176 -27.89 18.69 -4.61
C LEU A 176 -27.43 18.96 -6.06
N GLY A 177 -27.78 20.13 -6.61
CA GLY A 177 -27.36 20.51 -7.97
C GLY A 177 -25.86 20.79 -8.10
N THR A 178 -25.22 21.23 -7.01
CA THR A 178 -23.78 21.48 -6.91
C THR A 178 -23.32 21.11 -5.51
N CYS A 179 -22.23 20.35 -5.40
CA CYS A 179 -21.58 20.12 -4.12
C CYS A 179 -20.61 21.27 -3.84
N ASP A 180 -20.60 21.76 -2.60
CA ASP A 180 -19.52 22.60 -2.14
C ASP A 180 -18.19 21.85 -2.34
N ALA A 181 -17.14 22.57 -2.76
CA ALA A 181 -15.83 21.99 -2.98
C ALA A 181 -15.43 21.17 -1.73
N PRO A 182 -14.86 19.96 -1.91
CA PRO A 182 -14.57 19.09 -0.80
C PRO A 182 -13.69 19.85 0.19
N THR A 183 -14.22 20.15 1.38
CA THR A 183 -13.40 20.64 2.49
C THR A 183 -12.22 19.69 2.65
N ASP A 184 -11.02 20.22 2.86
CA ASP A 184 -9.71 19.57 2.90
C ASP A 184 -9.55 18.34 3.85
N THR A 185 -10.64 17.85 4.45
CA THR A 185 -10.68 16.74 5.40
C THR A 185 -10.33 15.39 4.78
N ILE A 186 -10.50 15.19 3.46
CA ILE A 186 -10.07 13.96 2.76
C ILE A 186 -8.68 14.17 2.15
N ARG A 187 -7.68 14.42 3.02
CA ARG A 187 -6.28 14.57 2.59
C ARG A 187 -5.77 13.32 1.87
N ARG A 188 -5.27 13.51 0.63
CA ARG A 188 -4.39 12.58 -0.09
C ARG A 188 -3.21 12.21 0.81
N GLY A 189 -3.27 11.09 1.54
CA GLY A 189 -2.14 10.61 2.34
C GLY A 189 -2.47 10.08 3.73
N GLN A 190 -3.72 10.18 4.22
CA GLN A 190 -4.11 9.28 5.30
C GLN A 190 -4.00 7.85 4.77
N LYS A 191 -3.24 6.98 5.45
CA LYS A 191 -3.25 5.53 5.18
C LYS A 191 -4.69 5.08 5.41
N TYR A 192 -5.49 5.13 4.35
CA TYR A 192 -6.91 4.82 4.40
C TYR A 192 -7.03 3.41 4.95
N TRP A 193 -7.78 3.27 6.04
CA TRP A 193 -8.17 1.97 6.56
C TRP A 193 -8.86 1.22 5.44
N GLN A 194 -8.17 0.24 4.87
CA GLN A 194 -8.78 -0.68 3.93
C GLN A 194 -9.63 -1.65 4.77
N LEU A 195 -10.90 -1.31 4.99
CA LEU A 195 -11.91 -2.27 5.47
C LEU A 195 -12.02 -3.47 4.49
N PHE A 196 -11.52 -3.30 3.26
CA PHE A 196 -11.36 -4.33 2.23
C PHE A 196 -9.91 -4.78 2.10
N GLN A 197 -9.55 -5.93 2.66
CA GLN A 197 -8.39 -6.65 2.13
C GLN A 197 -8.80 -7.31 0.81
N PRO A 198 -8.16 -6.96 -0.33
CA PRO A 198 -8.41 -7.69 -1.55
C PRO A 198 -7.98 -9.15 -1.38
N ALA A 199 -8.89 -10.09 -1.66
CA ALA A 199 -8.50 -11.47 -1.91
C ALA A 199 -7.36 -11.46 -2.94
N GLN A 200 -6.27 -12.20 -2.66
CA GLN A 200 -5.03 -12.19 -3.43
C GLN A 200 -5.30 -12.15 -4.95
N GLY A 201 -5.08 -10.97 -5.55
CA GLY A 201 -5.43 -10.71 -6.95
C GLY A 201 -5.10 -9.25 -7.31
N LYS A 202 -4.17 -9.09 -8.26
CA LYS A 202 -3.47 -7.85 -8.66
C LYS A 202 -4.36 -6.77 -9.29
N THR A 203 -5.35 -6.26 -8.58
CA THR A 203 -6.07 -5.05 -8.99
C THR A 203 -6.29 -4.18 -7.76
N GLU A 204 -5.75 -2.96 -7.78
CA GLU A 204 -5.93 -1.97 -6.71
C GLU A 204 -7.44 -1.66 -6.57
N PRO A 205 -7.98 -1.65 -5.34
CA PRO A 205 -9.37 -1.24 -5.12
C PRO A 205 -9.53 0.26 -5.40
N VAL A 206 -10.72 0.66 -5.83
CA VAL A 206 -11.13 2.08 -5.86
C VAL A 206 -10.97 2.62 -4.44
N THR A 207 -10.20 3.69 -4.31
CA THR A 207 -9.97 4.35 -3.02
C THR A 207 -11.25 5.02 -2.54
N LEU A 208 -11.42 5.15 -1.22
CA LEU A 208 -12.53 5.87 -0.61
C LEU A 208 -12.70 7.29 -1.17
N ALA A 209 -11.58 7.97 -1.41
CA ALA A 209 -11.55 9.31 -2.00
C ALA A 209 -12.14 9.33 -3.41
N GLN A 210 -11.86 8.31 -4.22
CA GLN A 210 -12.44 8.17 -5.55
C GLN A 210 -13.94 7.90 -5.46
N TRP A 211 -14.39 7.04 -4.54
CA TRP A 211 -15.81 6.73 -4.39
C TRP A 211 -16.63 7.94 -3.92
N TYR A 212 -16.07 8.71 -2.99
CA TYR A 212 -16.63 10.00 -2.60
C TYR A 212 -16.69 10.99 -3.78
N SER A 213 -15.61 11.07 -4.56
CA SER A 213 -15.57 11.93 -5.75
C SER A 213 -16.62 11.52 -6.79
N LEU A 214 -16.92 10.22 -6.93
CA LEU A 214 -17.99 9.76 -7.80
C LEU A 214 -19.37 10.17 -7.30
N ASN A 215 -19.63 10.04 -5.99
CA ASN A 215 -20.92 10.43 -5.42
C ASN A 215 -21.16 11.93 -5.54
N THR A 216 -20.15 12.74 -5.24
CA THR A 216 -20.24 14.20 -5.40
C THR A 216 -20.51 14.62 -6.84
N LEU A 217 -19.93 13.93 -7.83
CA LEU A 217 -20.23 14.22 -9.23
C LEU A 217 -21.64 13.81 -9.68
N LEU A 218 -22.25 12.80 -9.04
CA LEU A 218 -23.66 12.45 -9.25
C LEU A 218 -24.64 13.42 -8.54
N GLY A 219 -24.11 14.47 -7.92
CA GLY A 219 -24.87 15.41 -7.09
C GLY A 219 -25.13 14.89 -5.69
N ASN A 220 -24.65 13.69 -5.31
CA ASN A 220 -24.76 13.21 -3.92
C ASN A 220 -23.66 13.88 -3.09
N CYS A 221 -24.01 14.97 -2.42
CA CYS A 221 -23.10 15.75 -1.63
C CYS A 221 -23.16 15.32 -0.16
N LEU A 222 -21.99 15.26 0.50
CA LEU A 222 -21.92 15.04 1.94
C LEU A 222 -22.35 16.32 2.66
N VAL A 223 -23.50 16.27 3.31
CA VAL A 223 -24.06 17.39 4.05
C VAL A 223 -23.80 17.20 5.54
N LYS A 224 -23.26 18.25 6.16
CA LYS A 224 -23.07 18.36 7.61
C LYS A 224 -24.26 19.10 8.23
N THR A 225 -24.91 18.50 9.22
CA THR A 225 -26.03 19.12 9.96
C THR A 225 -25.86 18.90 11.46
N ASN A 226 -26.26 19.85 12.30
CA ASN A 226 -26.34 19.63 13.74
C ASN A 226 -27.64 18.89 14.07
N THR A 227 -27.57 17.91 14.96
CA THR A 227 -28.73 17.13 15.41
C THR A 227 -28.54 16.62 16.85
N GLN A 228 -29.48 15.84 17.36
CA GLN A 228 -29.39 15.18 18.65
C GLN A 228 -28.89 13.73 18.53
N LEU A 229 -28.12 13.28 19.51
CA LEU A 229 -27.61 11.91 19.57
C LEU A 229 -28.73 10.86 19.64
N GLY A 230 -29.90 11.23 20.18
CA GLY A 230 -31.10 10.39 20.24
C GLY A 230 -31.66 9.99 18.88
N GLU A 231 -31.19 10.55 17.76
CA GLU A 231 -31.53 10.05 16.43
C GLU A 231 -30.77 8.76 16.06
N ALA A 232 -29.71 8.39 16.79
CA ALA A 232 -28.97 7.16 16.53
C ALA A 232 -29.76 5.90 16.91
N ASP A 233 -29.69 4.89 16.06
CA ASP A 233 -30.19 3.54 16.38
C ASP A 233 -29.17 2.80 17.24
N ILE A 234 -27.89 2.97 16.90
CA ILE A 234 -26.76 2.42 17.66
C ILE A 234 -25.67 3.45 17.88
N ILE A 235 -24.92 3.30 18.97
CA ILE A 235 -23.75 4.09 19.29
C ILE A 235 -22.56 3.16 19.48
N ILE A 236 -21.50 3.39 18.71
CA ILE A 236 -20.24 2.66 18.79
C ILE A 236 -19.21 3.55 19.47
N SER A 237 -18.68 3.09 20.60
CA SER A 237 -17.71 3.83 21.42
C SER A 237 -16.39 3.07 21.55
N PHE A 238 -15.27 3.75 21.31
CA PHE A 238 -13.93 3.28 21.61
C PHE A 238 -13.26 4.25 22.58
N ARG A 239 -12.93 3.79 23.78
CA ARG A 239 -12.29 4.64 24.81
C ARG A 239 -11.11 3.97 25.48
N SER A 240 -10.10 4.75 25.86
CA SER A 240 -9.09 4.31 26.83
C SER A 240 -9.71 4.37 28.23
N VAL A 241 -9.69 3.25 28.93
CA VAL A 241 -10.14 3.13 30.34
C VAL A 241 -8.95 3.24 31.29
N ARG A 242 -7.78 2.76 30.84
CA ARG A 242 -6.51 2.88 31.56
C ARG A 242 -5.39 3.14 30.57
N THR A 243 -4.42 3.94 30.99
CA THR A 243 -3.20 4.23 30.25
C THR A 243 -2.00 3.77 31.06
N LYS A 244 -1.18 2.91 30.46
CA LYS A 244 0.07 2.40 31.03
C LYS A 244 1.15 3.48 30.98
N GLU A 245 2.01 3.54 31.99
CA GLU A 245 3.22 4.38 31.97
C GLU A 245 4.29 3.76 31.07
N SER A 246 5.17 4.58 30.48
CA SER A 246 6.25 4.07 29.62
C SER A 246 7.09 3.04 30.38
N THR A 247 7.46 1.92 29.73
CA THR A 247 8.29 0.88 30.36
C THR A 247 9.62 1.44 30.87
N VAL A 248 10.16 2.46 30.20
CA VAL A 248 11.38 3.18 30.62
C VAL A 248 11.16 3.89 31.96
N ASP A 249 10.01 4.54 32.15
CA ASP A 249 9.67 5.27 33.38
C ASP A 249 9.37 4.33 34.57
N LEU A 250 9.14 3.04 34.32
CA LEU A 250 8.88 2.05 35.37
C LEU A 250 10.11 1.81 36.24
N GLY A 251 11.32 1.76 35.67
CA GLY A 251 12.57 1.48 36.38
C GLY A 251 12.44 0.35 37.42
N PHE A 252 12.76 0.66 38.68
CA PHE A 252 12.62 -0.24 39.84
C PHE A 252 11.30 -0.07 40.63
N ARG A 253 10.33 0.73 40.14
CA ARG A 253 9.13 1.11 40.88
C ARG A 253 8.06 0.00 40.81
N PHE A 254 7.49 -0.34 41.97
CA PHE A 254 6.36 -1.28 42.08
C PHE A 254 4.99 -0.58 42.18
N SER A 255 4.94 0.75 42.16
CA SER A 255 3.70 1.53 42.37
C SER A 255 3.10 2.08 41.08
N THR A 256 3.77 1.91 39.95
CA THR A 256 3.42 2.49 38.65
C THR A 256 2.31 1.71 37.97
N ASN A 257 1.53 2.40 37.12
CA ASN A 257 0.46 1.73 36.38
C ASN A 257 1.03 0.92 35.22
N THR A 258 1.04 -0.41 35.37
CA THR A 258 1.52 -1.33 34.34
C THR A 258 0.43 -1.82 33.40
N VAL A 259 -0.81 -1.34 33.55
CA VAL A 259 -1.98 -1.79 32.77
C VAL A 259 -2.45 -0.70 31.80
N SER A 260 -2.55 -1.05 30.52
CA SER A 260 -3.21 -0.27 29.48
C SER A 260 -4.47 -1.01 29.06
N ALA A 261 -5.61 -0.31 29.02
CA ALA A 261 -6.88 -0.92 28.64
C ALA A 261 -7.71 0.04 27.77
N GLY A 262 -8.18 -0.48 26.65
CA GLY A 262 -9.23 0.11 25.83
C GLY A 262 -10.55 -0.63 26.02
N ARG A 263 -11.67 0.06 25.84
CA ARG A 263 -13.02 -0.50 25.89
C ARG A 263 -13.79 -0.15 24.65
N ASN A 264 -14.36 -1.18 24.04
CA ASN A 264 -15.32 -1.08 22.96
C ASN A 264 -16.70 -1.29 23.57
N SER A 265 -17.58 -0.31 23.41
CA SER A 265 -18.97 -0.42 23.85
C SER A 265 -19.89 -0.15 22.67
N VAL A 266 -20.98 -0.92 22.59
CA VAL A 266 -22.08 -0.64 21.67
C VAL A 266 -23.35 -0.47 22.47
N TYR A 267 -24.03 0.65 22.22
CA TYR A 267 -25.32 0.95 22.82
C TYR A 267 -26.38 0.88 21.74
N GLN A 268 -27.54 0.33 22.08
CA GLN A 268 -28.72 0.33 21.23
C GLN A 268 -29.79 1.20 21.87
N ARG A 269 -30.46 1.98 21.04
CA ARG A 269 -31.58 2.78 21.48
C ARG A 269 -32.78 1.88 21.77
N ASP A 270 -33.31 2.00 22.98
CA ASP A 270 -34.59 1.39 23.33
C ASP A 270 -35.72 2.21 22.68
N PRO A 271 -36.57 1.59 21.83
CA PRO A 271 -37.65 2.31 21.16
C PRO A 271 -38.74 2.81 22.11
N GLU A 272 -38.91 2.21 23.30
CA GLU A 272 -39.96 2.59 24.24
C GLU A 272 -39.53 3.76 25.13
N THR A 273 -38.31 3.70 25.66
CA THR A 273 -37.78 4.71 26.59
C THR A 273 -37.00 5.82 25.89
N GLY A 274 -36.48 5.55 24.68
CA GLY A 274 -35.58 6.43 23.95
C GLY A 274 -34.16 6.50 24.55
N GLU A 275 -33.88 5.73 25.61
CA GLU A 275 -32.57 5.65 26.26
C GLU A 275 -31.64 4.68 25.55
N PHE A 276 -30.34 4.83 25.80
CA PHE A 276 -29.30 3.97 25.23
C PHE A 276 -28.91 2.87 26.22
N THR A 277 -29.15 1.63 25.86
CA THR A 277 -28.77 0.45 26.65
C THR A 277 -27.51 -0.18 26.08
N GLU A 278 -26.56 -0.54 26.93
CA GLU A 278 -25.31 -1.17 26.48
C GLU A 278 -25.57 -2.65 26.16
N ILE A 279 -25.47 -3.00 24.88
CA ILE A 279 -25.68 -4.38 24.37
C ILE A 279 -24.37 -5.13 24.10
N PHE A 280 -23.26 -4.41 24.10
CA PHE A 280 -21.93 -4.99 23.96
C PHE A 280 -20.93 -4.17 24.75
N ARG A 281 -20.11 -4.87 25.54
CA ARG A 281 -18.94 -4.32 26.18
C ARG A 281 -17.79 -5.31 26.05
N ARG A 282 -16.65 -4.83 25.56
CA ARG A 282 -15.42 -5.61 25.59
C ARG A 282 -14.24 -4.74 25.97
N THR A 283 -13.50 -5.17 26.98
CA THR A 283 -12.30 -4.50 27.47
C THR A 283 -11.09 -5.31 27.04
N SER A 284 -10.17 -4.68 26.32
CA SER A 284 -8.95 -5.31 25.78
C SER A 284 -7.74 -4.44 26.07
N GLY A 285 -6.58 -5.07 26.21
CA GLY A 285 -5.38 -4.31 26.49
C GLY A 285 -4.15 -5.16 26.74
N GLU A 286 -3.18 -4.52 27.35
CA GLU A 286 -1.88 -5.07 27.67
C GLU A 286 -1.47 -4.70 29.09
N TYR A 287 -0.65 -5.54 29.69
CA TYR A 287 -0.13 -5.34 31.03
C TYR A 287 1.22 -6.00 31.20
N ASP A 288 2.07 -5.41 32.03
CA ASP A 288 3.40 -5.94 32.31
C ASP A 288 3.44 -6.72 33.62
N LEU A 289 4.06 -7.89 33.59
CA LEU A 289 4.30 -8.72 34.76
C LEU A 289 5.79 -8.82 35.06
N LEU A 290 6.15 -8.90 36.34
CA LEU A 290 7.52 -9.19 36.75
C LEU A 290 7.85 -10.67 36.51
N PRO A 291 9.07 -11.03 36.07
CA PRO A 291 9.52 -12.41 36.01
C PRO A 291 9.65 -12.99 37.43
N VAL A 292 9.63 -14.32 37.50
CA VAL A 292 9.90 -15.08 38.73
C VAL A 292 11.12 -15.98 38.43
N PRO A 293 12.27 -15.80 39.12
CA PRO A 293 12.56 -14.77 40.12
C PRO A 293 12.61 -13.35 39.55
N LEU A 294 12.62 -12.36 40.47
CA LEU A 294 12.84 -10.96 40.16
C LEU A 294 14.26 -10.74 39.61
N ILE A 295 14.37 -10.23 38.38
CA ILE A 295 15.65 -10.03 37.67
C ILE A 295 15.70 -8.57 37.21
N SER A 296 16.81 -7.89 37.49
CA SER A 296 17.09 -6.55 36.95
C SER A 296 17.79 -6.64 35.59
N GLY A 297 17.60 -5.63 34.76
CA GLY A 297 18.35 -5.50 33.51
C GLY A 297 18.09 -4.19 32.79
N PRO A 298 18.64 -4.05 31.58
CA PRO A 298 18.46 -2.84 30.79
C PRO A 298 17.02 -2.75 30.27
N ILE A 299 16.44 -1.56 30.35
CA ILE A 299 15.17 -1.20 29.73
C ILE A 299 15.48 -0.22 28.61
N PHE A 300 15.15 -0.61 27.38
CA PHE A 300 15.44 0.20 26.19
C PHE A 300 14.23 1.06 25.82
N GLY A 301 14.46 2.37 25.73
CA GLY A 301 13.52 3.36 25.23
C GLY A 301 13.74 3.73 23.76
N SER A 302 13.04 4.77 23.31
CA SER A 302 13.33 5.42 22.03
C SER A 302 14.67 6.15 22.07
N GLU A 303 15.27 6.38 20.90
CA GLU A 303 16.46 7.24 20.75
C GLU A 303 17.70 6.77 21.54
N LEU A 304 17.90 5.45 21.67
CA LEU A 304 19.01 4.83 22.44
C LEU A 304 19.01 5.17 23.94
N ASN A 305 17.91 5.73 24.47
CA ASN A 305 17.77 5.90 25.92
C ASN A 305 17.70 4.51 26.58
N VAL A 306 18.58 4.25 27.55
CA VAL A 306 18.61 3.01 28.32
C VAL A 306 18.55 3.37 29.78
N ASP A 307 17.62 2.76 30.50
CA ASP A 307 17.55 2.81 31.96
C ASP A 307 17.80 1.42 32.55
N ILE A 308 18.04 1.33 33.85
CA ILE A 308 18.04 0.05 34.57
C ILE A 308 16.77 -0.07 35.40
N GLY A 309 16.11 -1.21 35.27
CA GLY A 309 14.98 -1.53 36.12
C GLY A 309 14.76 -3.02 36.25
N TRP A 310 13.56 -3.36 36.71
CA TRP A 310 13.10 -4.74 36.65
C TRP A 310 12.80 -5.14 35.20
N PHE A 311 13.11 -6.38 34.84
CA PHE A 311 12.56 -6.91 33.61
C PHE A 311 11.05 -6.99 33.71
N TRP A 312 10.38 -6.59 32.64
CA TRP A 312 8.93 -6.64 32.53
C TRP A 312 8.57 -7.56 31.37
N ARG A 313 7.66 -8.51 31.63
CA ARG A 313 7.10 -9.40 30.63
C ARG A 313 5.72 -8.89 30.26
N GLU A 314 5.63 -8.36 29.06
CA GLU A 314 4.37 -7.93 28.48
C GLU A 314 3.42 -9.12 28.28
N LYS A 315 2.16 -8.90 28.64
CA LYS A 315 1.03 -9.79 28.45
C LYS A 315 -0.13 -9.00 27.85
N TYR A 316 -0.97 -9.71 27.14
CA TYR A 316 -2.17 -9.15 26.51
C TYR A 316 -3.39 -9.91 27.03
N PHE A 317 -4.50 -9.21 27.26
CA PHE A 317 -5.78 -9.81 27.61
C PHE A 317 -6.84 -9.37 26.62
N ASN A 318 -7.81 -10.26 26.35
CA ASN A 318 -8.80 -10.06 25.30
C ASN A 318 -8.15 -9.53 24.02
N ARG A 319 -6.98 -10.09 23.67
CA ARG A 319 -6.14 -9.72 22.53
C ARG A 319 -6.92 -10.00 21.26
N THR A 320 -7.79 -9.08 20.91
CA THR A 320 -8.25 -8.92 19.55
C THR A 320 -7.09 -8.27 18.80
N GLU A 321 -6.74 -8.71 17.60
CA GLU A 321 -5.79 -7.96 16.76
C GLU A 321 -6.26 -6.51 16.41
N TYR A 322 -7.31 -5.99 17.07
CA TYR A 322 -7.81 -4.61 16.93
C TYR A 322 -6.83 -3.52 17.39
N SER A 323 -5.81 -3.82 18.22
CA SER A 323 -4.76 -2.85 18.57
C SER A 323 -3.58 -2.81 17.57
N GLY A 324 -3.55 -3.73 16.60
CA GLY A 324 -2.46 -3.88 15.64
C GLY A 324 -2.94 -3.81 14.19
N GLY A 325 -3.38 -2.64 13.73
CA GLY A 325 -3.44 -2.25 12.30
C GLY A 325 -4.42 -2.99 11.38
N VAL A 326 -4.86 -4.20 11.70
CA VAL A 326 -5.88 -4.94 10.96
C VAL A 326 -6.64 -5.75 11.99
N LYS A 327 -7.90 -5.37 12.23
CA LYS A 327 -9.04 -6.24 12.60
C LYS A 327 -10.30 -5.44 13.02
N TRP A 328 -10.22 -4.14 13.35
CA TRP A 328 -11.43 -3.31 13.61
C TRP A 328 -12.55 -3.50 12.56
N PRO A 329 -12.27 -3.58 11.25
CA PRO A 329 -13.22 -4.03 10.24
C PRO A 329 -13.99 -5.33 10.58
N ASP A 330 -13.30 -6.36 11.09
CA ASP A 330 -13.91 -7.65 11.43
C ASP A 330 -14.89 -7.51 12.60
N PHE A 331 -14.64 -6.63 13.57
CA PHE A 331 -15.62 -6.34 14.62
C PHE A 331 -16.90 -5.75 14.02
N LEU A 332 -16.75 -4.72 13.19
CA LEU A 332 -17.91 -4.06 12.58
C LEU A 332 -18.70 -5.01 11.66
N ILE A 333 -18.01 -5.84 10.87
CA ILE A 333 -18.66 -6.77 9.93
C ILE A 333 -19.17 -8.02 10.64
N GLN A 334 -18.33 -8.73 11.39
CA GLN A 334 -18.68 -10.05 11.95
C GLN A 334 -19.45 -9.95 13.27
N THR A 335 -19.20 -8.92 14.09
CA THR A 335 -19.87 -8.76 15.39
C THR A 335 -21.12 -7.88 15.29
N LEU A 336 -21.03 -6.76 14.56
CA LEU A 336 -22.19 -5.86 14.38
C LEU A 336 -23.02 -6.18 13.13
N GLY A 337 -22.52 -7.01 12.21
CA GLY A 337 -23.24 -7.32 10.98
C GLY A 337 -23.32 -6.14 10.00
N LEU A 338 -22.49 -5.11 10.17
CA LEU A 338 -22.50 -3.94 9.29
C LEU A 338 -21.84 -4.29 7.96
N ASP A 339 -22.61 -4.22 6.87
CA ASP A 339 -22.12 -4.51 5.55
C ASP A 339 -21.42 -3.29 4.93
N PHE A 340 -20.09 -3.25 5.05
CA PHE A 340 -19.30 -2.23 4.38
C PHE A 340 -19.01 -2.56 2.93
N SER A 341 -19.46 -3.72 2.42
CA SER A 341 -19.19 -4.10 1.03
C SER A 341 -19.75 -3.01 0.15
N ALA A 342 -18.84 -2.14 -0.32
CA ALA A 342 -19.20 -1.19 -1.34
C ALA A 342 -19.85 -2.01 -2.47
N PRO A 343 -20.73 -1.43 -3.29
CA PRO A 343 -21.27 -2.13 -4.46
C PRO A 343 -20.19 -2.70 -5.42
N TYR A 344 -18.90 -2.43 -5.17
CA TYR A 344 -17.75 -3.09 -5.80
C TYR A 344 -17.35 -4.47 -5.22
N GLY A 345 -17.66 -4.79 -3.97
CA GLY A 345 -17.42 -6.10 -3.35
C GLY A 345 -18.19 -7.23 -4.06
N ILE A 346 -19.29 -6.84 -4.70
CA ILE A 346 -20.15 -7.65 -5.58
C ILE A 346 -19.33 -8.29 -6.71
N PHE A 347 -18.26 -7.68 -7.24
CA PHE A 347 -17.49 -8.30 -8.33
C PHE A 347 -16.25 -9.10 -7.89
N ARG A 348 -15.92 -9.13 -6.59
CA ARG A 348 -14.71 -9.82 -6.08
C ARG A 348 -14.97 -10.92 -5.06
N SER A 349 -16.15 -10.95 -4.45
CA SER A 349 -16.58 -12.11 -3.67
C SER A 349 -16.63 -13.34 -4.60
N ARG A 350 -15.82 -14.37 -4.29
CA ARG A 350 -15.94 -15.70 -4.90
C ARG A 350 -17.26 -16.39 -4.51
N ALA A 351 -17.98 -15.88 -3.52
CA ALA A 351 -19.29 -16.38 -3.15
C ALA A 351 -20.33 -15.81 -4.13
N ARG A 352 -21.12 -16.71 -4.73
CA ARG A 352 -22.21 -16.47 -5.68
C ARG A 352 -22.77 -15.06 -5.57
N VAL A 353 -22.38 -14.25 -6.54
CA VAL A 353 -22.90 -12.91 -6.70
C VAL A 353 -24.24 -13.05 -7.42
N ASP A 354 -25.30 -12.51 -6.83
CA ASP A 354 -26.61 -12.50 -7.49
C ASP A 354 -26.52 -11.67 -8.78
N SER A 355 -27.01 -12.25 -9.87
CA SER A 355 -27.16 -11.59 -11.17
C SER A 355 -27.93 -10.27 -11.11
N ALA A 356 -28.87 -10.12 -10.16
CA ALA A 356 -29.61 -8.88 -9.97
C ALA A 356 -28.70 -7.72 -9.51
N LEU A 357 -27.88 -7.97 -8.48
CA LEU A 357 -26.91 -7.01 -7.94
C LEU A 357 -25.84 -6.58 -8.96
N LEU A 358 -25.43 -7.49 -9.85
CA LEU A 358 -24.53 -7.20 -10.97
C LEU A 358 -25.19 -6.27 -12.00
N ASN A 359 -26.47 -6.46 -12.29
CA ASN A 359 -27.22 -5.63 -13.23
C ASN A 359 -27.47 -4.22 -12.67
N ASP A 360 -27.81 -4.09 -11.39
CA ASP A 360 -28.02 -2.79 -10.74
C ASP A 360 -26.72 -1.96 -10.72
N SER A 361 -25.61 -2.62 -10.37
CA SER A 361 -24.29 -1.99 -10.43
C SER A 361 -23.93 -1.54 -11.85
N ARG A 362 -24.23 -2.37 -12.87
CA ARG A 362 -24.02 -2.00 -14.28
C ARG A 362 -24.85 -0.81 -14.70
N GLN A 363 -26.13 -0.76 -14.32
CA GLN A 363 -27.00 0.37 -14.63
C GLN A 363 -26.50 1.66 -13.96
N PHE A 364 -26.04 1.59 -12.71
CA PHE A 364 -25.44 2.70 -12.00
C PHE A 364 -24.17 3.23 -12.68
N TYR A 365 -23.23 2.36 -13.07
CA TYR A 365 -22.05 2.82 -13.82
C TYR A 365 -22.41 3.36 -15.21
N ARG A 366 -23.45 2.82 -15.86
CA ARG A 366 -23.92 3.33 -17.15
C ARG A 366 -24.48 4.74 -17.05
N SER A 367 -25.28 5.04 -16.03
CA SER A 367 -25.79 6.40 -15.82
C SER A 367 -24.64 7.37 -15.55
N ILE A 368 -23.67 6.95 -14.72
CA ILE A 368 -22.40 7.67 -14.50
C ILE A 368 -21.69 7.98 -15.82
N ILE A 369 -21.48 6.97 -16.68
CA ILE A 369 -20.73 7.14 -17.93
C ILE A 369 -21.45 8.09 -18.88
N GLN A 370 -22.77 7.95 -18.98
CA GLN A 370 -23.59 8.81 -19.82
C GLN A 370 -23.53 10.27 -19.35
N GLU A 371 -23.69 10.52 -18.05
CA GLU A 371 -23.66 11.88 -17.49
C GLU A 371 -22.26 12.48 -17.44
N MET A 372 -21.23 11.70 -17.12
CA MET A 372 -19.89 12.23 -16.81
C MET A 372 -18.89 12.14 -17.96
N ILE A 373 -19.19 11.35 -18.99
CA ILE A 373 -18.28 11.15 -20.12
C ILE A 373 -18.98 11.56 -21.39
N GLU A 374 -20.07 10.89 -21.75
CA GLU A 374 -20.75 11.17 -23.01
C GLU A 374 -21.30 12.61 -23.08
N THR A 375 -21.90 13.11 -22.00
CA THR A 375 -22.51 14.45 -21.97
C THR A 375 -21.47 15.58 -22.08
N PRO A 376 -20.38 15.60 -21.29
CA PRO A 376 -19.31 16.59 -21.46
C PRO A 376 -18.70 16.56 -22.85
N ILE A 377 -18.44 15.37 -23.40
CA ILE A 377 -17.90 15.22 -24.76
C ILE A 377 -18.82 15.85 -25.80
N ARG A 378 -20.12 15.51 -25.77
CA ARG A 378 -21.11 16.08 -26.70
C ARG A 378 -21.17 17.60 -26.57
N SER A 379 -20.87 18.13 -25.39
CA SER A 379 -20.82 19.56 -25.08
C SER A 379 -19.45 20.19 -25.35
N GLY A 380 -18.48 19.44 -25.88
CA GLY A 380 -17.12 19.91 -26.16
C GLY A 380 -16.19 20.06 -24.94
N ILE A 381 -16.62 19.58 -23.77
CA ILE A 381 -15.91 19.69 -22.49
C ILE A 381 -15.10 18.41 -22.22
N ILE A 382 -13.85 18.56 -21.79
CA ILE A 382 -12.98 17.43 -21.41
C ILE A 382 -13.49 16.84 -20.07
N PRO A 383 -13.73 15.53 -19.97
CA PRO A 383 -14.17 14.91 -18.72
C PRO A 383 -13.18 15.13 -17.57
N SER A 384 -13.70 15.31 -16.35
CA SER A 384 -12.89 15.46 -15.14
C SER A 384 -12.02 14.24 -14.88
N GLN A 385 -10.94 14.40 -14.11
CA GLN A 385 -10.04 13.29 -13.72
C GLN A 385 -10.83 12.13 -13.09
N THR A 386 -11.76 12.43 -12.20
CA THR A 386 -12.62 11.46 -11.53
C THR A 386 -13.54 10.71 -12.51
N ALA A 387 -14.15 11.41 -13.47
CA ALA A 387 -15.00 10.78 -14.49
C ALA A 387 -14.20 9.75 -15.33
N ARG A 388 -12.96 10.12 -15.70
CA ARG A 388 -12.04 9.24 -16.45
C ARG A 388 -11.61 8.02 -15.63
N TYR A 389 -11.39 8.20 -14.33
CA TYR A 389 -11.10 7.08 -13.43
C TYR A 389 -12.29 6.12 -13.29
N ALA A 390 -13.50 6.66 -13.03
CA ALA A 390 -14.76 5.91 -12.96
C ALA A 390 -14.91 4.98 -14.16
N PHE A 391 -14.65 5.55 -15.33
CA PHE A 391 -14.71 4.86 -16.59
C PHE A 391 -13.74 3.69 -16.66
N SER A 392 -12.46 3.95 -16.35
CA SER A 392 -11.43 2.92 -16.37
C SER A 392 -11.79 1.77 -15.42
N THR A 393 -12.35 2.09 -14.24
CA THR A 393 -12.76 1.06 -13.30
C THR A 393 -13.93 0.23 -13.83
N TYR A 394 -14.97 0.87 -14.36
CA TYR A 394 -16.08 0.16 -15.02
C TYR A 394 -15.58 -0.71 -16.18
N TRP A 395 -14.70 -0.19 -17.04
CA TRP A 395 -14.13 -0.92 -18.18
C TRP A 395 -13.35 -2.16 -17.75
N GLU A 396 -12.72 -2.13 -16.57
CA GLU A 396 -12.02 -3.28 -16.01
C GLU A 396 -12.94 -4.38 -15.48
N THR A 397 -14.23 -4.10 -15.25
CA THR A 397 -15.23 -5.09 -14.83
C THR A 397 -15.71 -5.96 -15.99
N LEU A 398 -15.58 -5.49 -17.24
CA LEU A 398 -16.04 -6.19 -18.43
C LEU A 398 -15.06 -7.29 -18.85
N ASP A 399 -15.59 -8.43 -19.29
CA ASP A 399 -14.78 -9.52 -19.86
C ASP A 399 -14.68 -9.40 -21.39
N PHE A 400 -13.53 -8.95 -21.87
CA PHE A 400 -13.20 -8.88 -23.29
C PHE A 400 -12.36 -10.08 -23.79
N SER A 401 -12.37 -11.22 -23.07
CA SER A 401 -11.53 -12.38 -23.39
C SER A 401 -12.16 -13.40 -24.37
N LYS A 402 -11.30 -14.29 -24.91
CA LYS A 402 -11.51 -15.20 -26.06
C LYS A 402 -12.62 -16.24 -25.93
N ARG A 403 -13.03 -16.57 -24.71
CA ARG A 403 -14.02 -17.61 -24.43
C ARG A 403 -15.06 -16.95 -23.57
N GLY A 404 -16.27 -16.75 -24.08
CA GLY A 404 -17.37 -16.18 -23.30
C GLY A 404 -17.34 -16.74 -21.88
N SER A 405 -17.22 -15.84 -20.91
CA SER A 405 -17.10 -16.07 -19.47
C SER A 405 -16.93 -17.53 -19.01
N THR A 406 -15.71 -17.95 -18.70
CA THR A 406 -15.49 -18.90 -17.59
C THR A 406 -15.24 -18.19 -16.26
N SER A 407 -15.22 -16.85 -16.26
CA SER A 407 -15.04 -16.04 -15.06
C SER A 407 -16.41 -15.69 -14.49
N PRO A 408 -16.87 -16.34 -13.40
CA PRO A 408 -18.16 -16.04 -12.76
C PRO A 408 -18.24 -14.61 -12.19
N THR A 409 -17.14 -13.84 -12.27
CA THR A 409 -17.02 -12.51 -11.67
C THR A 409 -16.96 -11.37 -12.69
N ARG A 410 -16.95 -11.65 -14.00
CA ARG A 410 -16.94 -10.59 -15.02
C ARG A 410 -17.93 -10.88 -16.14
N PRO A 411 -18.94 -10.02 -16.31
CA PRO A 411 -19.92 -10.22 -17.37
C PRO A 411 -19.37 -9.80 -18.74
N ASN A 412 -19.80 -10.49 -19.79
CA ASN A 412 -19.50 -10.12 -21.18
C ASN A 412 -20.09 -8.73 -21.50
N PRO A 413 -19.43 -7.92 -22.35
CA PRO A 413 -19.98 -6.64 -22.80
C PRO A 413 -21.25 -6.86 -23.63
N ASP A 414 -22.26 -6.02 -23.43
CA ASP A 414 -23.45 -5.93 -24.30
C ASP A 414 -23.28 -4.87 -25.40
N ASP A 415 -24.28 -4.74 -26.29
CA ASP A 415 -24.20 -3.80 -27.43
C ASP A 415 -23.98 -2.34 -27.01
N ARG A 416 -24.45 -1.95 -25.82
CA ARG A 416 -24.25 -0.61 -25.29
C ARG A 416 -22.82 -0.43 -24.77
N ASP A 417 -22.29 -1.42 -24.06
CA ASP A 417 -20.89 -1.44 -23.61
C ASP A 417 -19.94 -1.36 -24.83
N ILE A 418 -20.29 -2.03 -25.94
CA ILE A 418 -19.56 -1.96 -27.22
C ILE A 418 -19.65 -0.55 -27.81
N ALA A 419 -20.84 0.05 -27.88
CA ALA A 419 -21.02 1.41 -28.42
C ALA A 419 -20.21 2.46 -27.64
N ILE A 420 -20.16 2.35 -26.32
CA ILE A 420 -19.30 3.18 -25.45
C ILE A 420 -17.84 2.95 -25.84
N GLY A 421 -17.41 1.69 -25.93
CA GLY A 421 -16.07 1.30 -26.38
C GLY A 421 -15.64 1.91 -27.70
N LEU A 422 -16.52 1.87 -28.70
CA LEU A 422 -16.30 2.44 -30.02
C LEU A 422 -16.23 3.96 -29.98
N THR A 423 -17.07 4.60 -29.16
CA THR A 423 -17.03 6.06 -28.93
C THR A 423 -15.67 6.47 -28.36
N LEU A 424 -15.13 5.70 -27.43
CA LEU A 424 -13.79 5.96 -26.89
C LEU A 424 -12.73 5.78 -27.95
N LEU A 425 -12.79 4.69 -28.71
CA LEU A 425 -11.82 4.44 -29.77
C LEU A 425 -11.81 5.50 -30.85
N THR A 426 -12.96 6.07 -31.19
CA THR A 426 -13.07 7.08 -32.26
C THR A 426 -12.80 8.49 -31.77
N ASN A 427 -13.05 8.79 -30.49
CA ASN A 427 -12.86 10.12 -29.93
C ASN A 427 -11.47 10.31 -29.31
N THR A 428 -10.59 11.04 -29.99
CA THR A 428 -9.20 11.31 -29.56
C THR A 428 -9.10 12.14 -28.28
N ARG A 429 -10.17 12.82 -27.84
CA ARG A 429 -10.20 13.62 -26.60
C ARG A 429 -10.32 12.79 -25.33
N LEU A 430 -10.62 11.49 -25.45
CA LEU A 430 -10.76 10.58 -24.32
C LEU A 430 -9.53 9.69 -24.14
N PRO A 431 -9.03 9.46 -22.92
CA PRO A 431 -8.01 8.46 -22.70
C PRO A 431 -8.56 7.05 -22.88
N LEU A 432 -7.76 6.19 -23.51
CA LEU A 432 -8.03 4.76 -23.52
C LEU A 432 -7.69 4.16 -22.14
N PRO A 433 -8.60 3.40 -21.51
CA PRO A 433 -8.30 2.72 -20.27
C PRO A 433 -7.27 1.59 -20.50
N PRO A 434 -6.42 1.24 -19.52
CA PRO A 434 -5.32 0.28 -19.70
C PRO A 434 -5.72 -1.09 -20.31
N ARG A 435 -6.97 -1.54 -20.08
CA ARG A 435 -7.53 -2.78 -20.62
C ARG A 435 -8.22 -2.66 -21.97
N ALA A 436 -8.30 -1.48 -22.58
CA ALA A 436 -8.86 -1.32 -23.93
C ALA A 436 -8.12 -2.18 -24.97
N SER A 437 -6.86 -2.57 -24.71
CA SER A 437 -6.17 -3.52 -25.59
C SER A 437 -6.88 -4.87 -25.76
N ASN A 438 -7.70 -5.32 -24.81
CA ASN A 438 -8.50 -6.54 -24.95
C ASN A 438 -9.76 -6.30 -25.79
N PHE A 439 -10.25 -5.07 -25.83
CA PHE A 439 -11.40 -4.70 -26.64
C PHE A 439 -11.09 -4.80 -28.15
N THR A 440 -9.88 -4.49 -28.59
CA THR A 440 -9.44 -4.81 -29.97
C THR A 440 -9.66 -6.27 -30.30
N PHE A 441 -9.25 -7.16 -29.41
CA PHE A 441 -9.41 -8.59 -29.63
C PHE A 441 -10.90 -8.97 -29.72
N TYR A 442 -11.71 -8.44 -28.81
CA TYR A 442 -13.16 -8.63 -28.82
C TYR A 442 -13.80 -8.16 -30.14
N LEU A 443 -13.49 -6.94 -30.61
CA LEU A 443 -14.03 -6.38 -31.86
C LEU A 443 -13.69 -7.23 -33.09
N ARG A 444 -12.44 -7.72 -33.16
CA ARG A 444 -11.97 -8.59 -34.24
C ARG A 444 -12.71 -9.92 -34.26
N GLN A 445 -12.83 -10.56 -33.10
CA GLN A 445 -13.47 -11.87 -33.00
C GLN A 445 -14.97 -11.81 -33.29
N THR A 446 -15.62 -10.74 -32.86
CA THR A 446 -17.05 -10.54 -33.11
C THR A 446 -17.33 -9.97 -34.49
N SER A 447 -16.29 -9.73 -35.31
CA SER A 447 -16.38 -9.11 -36.64
C SER A 447 -17.16 -7.79 -36.63
N ARG A 448 -17.14 -7.07 -35.51
CA ARG A 448 -17.85 -5.78 -35.34
C ARG A 448 -17.11 -4.62 -36.00
N MET A 449 -15.83 -4.80 -36.31
CA MET A 449 -14.97 -3.83 -36.98
C MET A 449 -13.87 -4.57 -37.74
N SER A 450 -13.53 -4.11 -38.95
CA SER A 450 -12.43 -4.69 -39.73
C SER A 450 -11.07 -4.31 -39.14
N ASP A 451 -10.05 -5.16 -39.35
CA ASP A 451 -8.67 -4.86 -38.90
C ASP A 451 -8.17 -3.54 -39.51
N THR A 452 -8.52 -3.26 -40.76
CA THR A 452 -8.15 -2.03 -41.48
C THR A 452 -8.81 -0.78 -40.91
N GLU A 453 -10.10 -0.84 -40.59
CA GLU A 453 -10.82 0.27 -39.97
C GLU A 453 -10.27 0.57 -38.57
N LEU A 454 -10.03 -0.48 -37.78
CA LEU A 454 -9.46 -0.35 -36.45
C LEU A 454 -8.03 0.21 -36.47
N ALA A 455 -7.20 -0.23 -37.41
CA ALA A 455 -5.87 0.35 -37.64
C ALA A 455 -5.98 1.85 -37.95
N GLY A 456 -6.90 2.24 -38.83
CA GLY A 456 -7.14 3.63 -39.20
C GLY A 456 -7.52 4.51 -38.01
N ILE A 457 -8.41 4.04 -37.14
CA ILE A 457 -8.84 4.74 -35.93
C ILE A 457 -7.67 4.91 -34.94
N LEU A 458 -6.93 3.83 -34.67
CA LEU A 458 -5.81 3.84 -33.73
C LEU A 458 -4.65 4.71 -34.20
N LEU A 459 -4.34 4.69 -35.51
CA LEU A 459 -3.32 5.55 -36.11
C LEU A 459 -3.73 7.03 -36.08
N THR A 460 -5.01 7.34 -36.33
CA THR A 460 -5.53 8.72 -36.19
C THR A 460 -5.32 9.20 -34.76
N ARG A 461 -5.63 8.37 -33.76
CA ARG A 461 -5.42 8.71 -32.35
C ARG A 461 -3.95 8.97 -31.99
N LEU A 462 -3.02 8.18 -32.55
CA LEU A 462 -1.60 8.35 -32.28
C LEU A 462 -1.00 9.57 -33.01
N GLY A 463 -1.52 9.91 -34.19
CA GLY A 463 -1.16 11.14 -34.90
C GLY A 463 -1.70 12.40 -34.21
N ASP A 464 -2.95 12.33 -33.73
CA ASP A 464 -3.70 13.43 -33.13
C ASP A 464 -3.71 13.36 -31.58
N LEU A 465 -2.59 12.99 -30.96
CA LEU A 465 -2.44 13.05 -29.51
C LEU A 465 -2.55 14.53 -29.06
N GLU A 466 -3.77 14.98 -28.77
CA GLU A 466 -4.06 16.31 -28.21
C GLU A 466 -3.19 16.56 -26.95
N PRO A 467 -2.91 17.83 -26.62
CA PRO A 467 -2.10 18.20 -25.46
C PRO A 467 -2.89 17.99 -24.17
N TRP A 468 -3.08 16.74 -23.75
CA TRP A 468 -3.45 16.47 -22.37
C TRP A 468 -2.29 16.88 -21.48
N ASP A 469 -2.62 17.58 -20.39
CA ASP A 469 -1.65 17.90 -19.34
C ASP A 469 -0.98 16.60 -18.86
N GLU A 470 0.35 16.62 -18.77
CA GLU A 470 1.18 15.47 -18.45
C GLU A 470 1.06 15.04 -16.98
N GLN A 471 0.38 15.85 -16.16
CA GLN A 471 0.29 15.74 -14.69
C GLN A 471 -0.13 14.36 -14.14
N ASP A 472 -0.77 13.48 -14.93
CA ASP A 472 -1.24 12.16 -14.47
C ASP A 472 -0.70 10.95 -15.26
N GLY A 473 0.21 11.15 -16.23
CA GLY A 473 0.68 10.06 -17.09
C GLY A 473 -0.40 9.45 -18.01
N LEU A 474 -1.59 10.05 -18.08
CA LEU A 474 -2.73 9.60 -18.89
C LEU A 474 -2.42 9.57 -20.38
N ARG A 475 -1.71 10.59 -20.88
CA ARG A 475 -1.24 10.67 -22.28
C ARG A 475 -0.41 9.44 -22.63
N ARG A 476 0.64 9.19 -21.84
CA ARG A 476 1.52 8.02 -21.98
C ARG A 476 0.74 6.70 -21.88
N ASN A 477 -0.21 6.58 -20.94
CA ASN A 477 -0.99 5.36 -20.76
C ASN A 477 -1.94 5.08 -21.93
N SER A 478 -2.60 6.10 -22.45
CA SER A 478 -3.50 5.99 -23.60
C SER A 478 -2.74 5.66 -24.88
N ALA A 479 -1.62 6.35 -25.16
CA ALA A 479 -0.77 6.08 -26.31
C ALA A 479 -0.16 4.66 -26.24
N ASN A 480 0.33 4.23 -25.08
CA ASN A 480 0.76 2.85 -24.86
C ASN A 480 -0.35 1.83 -25.08
N THR A 481 -1.59 2.16 -24.72
CA THR A 481 -2.74 1.29 -24.91
C THR A 481 -3.10 1.19 -26.39
N ALA A 482 -3.17 2.31 -27.11
CA ALA A 482 -3.37 2.36 -28.56
C ALA A 482 -2.28 1.57 -29.31
N ARG A 483 -1.02 1.72 -28.90
CA ARG A 483 0.11 0.94 -29.44
C ARG A 483 -0.07 -0.57 -29.23
N ARG A 484 -0.44 -1.00 -28.01
CA ARG A 484 -0.73 -2.41 -27.70
C ARG A 484 -1.95 -2.94 -28.48
N MET A 485 -2.86 -2.06 -28.88
CA MET A 485 -3.98 -2.41 -29.77
C MET A 485 -3.49 -2.62 -31.20
N LEU A 486 -2.67 -1.69 -31.73
CA LEU A 486 -2.07 -1.80 -33.06
C LEU A 486 -1.17 -3.03 -33.21
N SER A 487 -0.36 -3.35 -32.20
CA SER A 487 0.53 -4.52 -32.23
C SER A 487 -0.22 -5.86 -32.27
N LYS A 488 -1.54 -5.86 -32.05
CA LYS A 488 -2.40 -7.05 -32.18
C LYS A 488 -3.02 -7.16 -33.57
N LEU A 489 -2.88 -6.15 -34.42
CA LEU A 489 -3.37 -6.15 -35.79
C LEU A 489 -2.30 -6.72 -36.74
N PRO A 490 -2.73 -7.39 -37.82
CA PRO A 490 -1.81 -7.77 -38.89
C PRO A 490 -1.20 -6.50 -39.52
N PRO A 491 0.10 -6.49 -39.87
CA PRO A 491 0.75 -5.32 -40.48
C PRO A 491 0.03 -4.83 -41.75
N GLU A 492 -0.55 -5.74 -42.52
CA GLU A 492 -1.29 -5.46 -43.75
C GLU A 492 -2.49 -4.54 -43.53
N ALA A 493 -3.07 -4.53 -42.32
CA ALA A 493 -4.17 -3.63 -41.98
C ALA A 493 -3.76 -2.15 -41.98
N MET A 494 -2.46 -1.86 -41.89
CA MET A 494 -1.91 -0.50 -41.88
C MET A 494 -1.61 0.04 -43.29
N LEU A 495 -1.58 -0.82 -44.32
CA LEU A 495 -1.24 -0.44 -45.70
C LEU A 495 -2.10 0.73 -46.25
N PRO A 496 -3.42 0.81 -45.98
CA PRO A 496 -4.23 1.94 -46.49
C PRO A 496 -4.00 3.26 -45.73
N HIS A 497 -3.18 3.26 -44.68
CA HIS A 497 -3.06 4.38 -43.74
C HIS A 497 -1.63 4.95 -43.68
N TYR A 498 -0.88 4.87 -44.79
CA TYR A 498 0.48 5.42 -44.89
C TYR A 498 0.57 6.87 -44.39
N ASP A 499 -0.30 7.76 -44.87
CA ASP A 499 -0.33 9.17 -44.48
C ASP A 499 -0.52 9.39 -42.98
N LYS A 500 -1.22 8.47 -42.30
CA LYS A 500 -1.43 8.54 -40.84
C LYS A 500 -0.20 8.04 -40.09
N MET A 501 0.46 6.99 -40.59
CA MET A 501 1.72 6.53 -40.04
C MET A 501 2.83 7.57 -40.22
N LEU A 502 2.86 8.24 -41.37
CA LEU A 502 3.81 9.33 -41.63
C LEU A 502 3.57 10.50 -40.68
N ARG A 503 2.31 10.97 -40.54
CA ARG A 503 1.96 12.01 -39.55
C ARG A 503 2.34 11.64 -38.13
N ALA A 504 2.14 10.38 -37.73
CA ALA A 504 2.53 9.90 -36.41
C ALA A 504 4.05 9.83 -36.25
N ALA A 505 4.80 9.50 -37.31
CA ALA A 505 6.26 9.61 -37.29
C ALA A 505 6.67 11.08 -37.15
N GLU A 506 6.09 12.01 -37.90
CA GLU A 506 6.49 13.42 -37.86
C GLU A 506 6.12 14.15 -36.55
N ASN A 507 5.27 13.55 -35.70
CA ASN A 507 4.87 14.14 -34.44
C ASN A 507 5.98 13.98 -33.36
N PRO A 508 6.60 15.07 -32.87
CA PRO A 508 7.65 14.99 -31.85
C PRO A 508 7.19 14.32 -30.54
N LEU A 509 5.89 14.36 -30.24
CA LEU A 509 5.31 13.72 -29.07
C LEU A 509 5.34 12.20 -29.16
N SER A 510 5.24 11.62 -30.37
CA SER A 510 5.39 10.17 -30.58
C SER A 510 6.80 9.68 -30.25
N TYR A 511 7.76 10.59 -30.15
CA TYR A 511 9.13 10.35 -29.70
C TYR A 511 9.41 10.78 -28.26
N ALA A 512 8.49 11.52 -27.61
CA ALA A 512 8.71 12.00 -26.23
C ALA A 512 8.69 10.87 -25.21
N TYR A 513 8.01 9.77 -25.54
CA TYR A 513 7.94 8.59 -24.70
C TYR A 513 8.50 7.39 -25.44
N GLU A 514 9.63 6.90 -24.93
CA GLU A 514 10.41 5.82 -25.51
C GLU A 514 9.59 4.59 -25.97
N VAL A 515 8.47 4.31 -25.29
CA VAL A 515 7.63 3.13 -25.54
C VAL A 515 6.66 3.34 -26.71
N GLU A 516 6.40 4.57 -27.14
CA GLU A 516 5.37 4.92 -28.13
C GLU A 516 5.85 4.73 -29.58
N ALA A 517 7.15 4.89 -29.85
CA ALA A 517 7.66 4.77 -31.21
C ALA A 517 7.55 3.36 -31.80
N SER A 518 7.50 2.29 -30.98
CA SER A 518 7.70 0.91 -31.46
C SER A 518 6.75 0.43 -32.57
N PHE A 519 5.56 1.03 -32.73
CA PHE A 519 4.66 0.65 -33.84
C PHE A 519 5.13 1.22 -35.18
N LEU A 520 5.89 2.32 -35.17
CA LEU A 520 6.45 2.96 -36.36
C LEU A 520 7.50 2.09 -37.05
N GLN A 521 8.04 1.05 -36.37
CA GLN A 521 8.88 0.05 -37.04
C GLN A 521 8.15 -0.54 -38.26
N ASN A 522 6.81 -0.67 -38.18
CA ASN A 522 5.99 -1.20 -39.26
C ASN A 522 5.95 -0.32 -40.51
N LEU A 523 6.60 0.86 -40.54
CA LEU A 523 6.83 1.62 -41.78
C LEU A 523 7.54 0.78 -42.85
N TYR A 524 8.22 -0.31 -42.48
CA TYR A 524 8.83 -1.23 -43.45
C TYR A 524 7.82 -1.85 -44.43
N ILE A 525 6.53 -1.96 -44.07
CA ILE A 525 5.51 -2.59 -44.92
C ILE A 525 5.24 -1.79 -46.20
N PHE A 526 5.59 -0.50 -46.22
CA PHE A 526 5.44 0.39 -47.37
C PHE A 526 6.65 0.34 -48.32
N GLY A 527 7.63 -0.54 -48.05
CA GLY A 527 8.79 -0.70 -48.91
C GLY A 527 9.61 0.59 -49.02
N PRO A 528 9.96 1.05 -50.24
CA PRO A 528 10.78 2.25 -50.43
C PRO A 528 10.23 3.51 -49.75
N ASP A 529 8.90 3.69 -49.72
CA ASP A 529 8.26 4.86 -49.12
C ASP A 529 8.44 4.92 -47.60
N GLY A 530 8.76 3.78 -46.95
CA GLY A 530 9.07 3.70 -45.53
C GLY A 530 10.50 4.12 -45.18
N VAL A 531 11.42 4.18 -46.15
CA VAL A 531 12.85 4.41 -45.91
C VAL A 531 13.12 5.77 -45.30
N ALA A 532 12.66 6.84 -45.96
CA ALA A 532 12.88 8.21 -45.54
C ALA A 532 12.37 8.53 -44.12
N PRO A 533 11.12 8.19 -43.73
CA PRO A 533 10.65 8.45 -42.36
C PRO A 533 11.42 7.62 -41.31
N LEU A 534 11.82 6.38 -41.62
CA LEU A 534 12.64 5.57 -40.71
C LEU A 534 14.06 6.14 -40.54
N MET A 535 14.68 6.66 -41.60
CA MET A 535 15.97 7.34 -41.49
C MET A 535 15.88 8.61 -40.67
N LYS A 536 14.84 9.43 -40.90
CA LYS A 536 14.57 10.63 -40.11
C LYS A 536 14.40 10.30 -38.62
N MET A 537 13.70 9.21 -38.30
CA MET A 537 13.60 8.70 -36.92
C MET A 537 14.95 8.36 -36.31
N VAL A 538 15.84 7.70 -37.06
CA VAL A 538 17.20 7.35 -36.60
C VAL A 538 18.01 8.63 -36.36
N GLU A 539 17.94 9.59 -37.27
CA GLU A 539 18.62 10.88 -37.16
C GLU A 539 18.13 11.69 -35.96
N ASP A 540 16.81 11.83 -35.79
CA ASP A 540 16.19 12.52 -34.66
C ASP A 540 16.56 11.84 -33.33
N ALA A 541 16.53 10.51 -33.29
CA ALA A 541 16.89 9.74 -32.10
C ALA A 541 18.38 9.89 -31.72
N ILE A 542 19.26 9.99 -32.71
CA ILE A 542 20.69 10.27 -32.52
C ILE A 542 20.87 11.67 -31.93
N ARG A 543 20.23 12.67 -32.53
CA ARG A 543 20.32 14.07 -32.12
C ARG A 543 19.85 14.25 -30.66
N ASP A 544 18.72 13.62 -30.33
CA ASP A 544 18.08 13.76 -29.03
C ASP A 544 18.51 12.68 -28.00
N LYS A 545 19.40 11.76 -28.41
CA LYS A 545 19.88 10.62 -27.60
C LYS A 545 18.77 9.69 -27.08
N LYS A 546 17.75 9.42 -27.89
CA LYS A 546 16.58 8.60 -27.54
C LYS A 546 16.75 7.14 -27.97
N ARG A 547 17.13 6.27 -27.02
CA ARG A 547 17.50 4.88 -27.33
C ARG A 547 16.44 4.07 -28.06
N SER A 548 15.20 4.08 -27.57
CA SER A 548 14.14 3.23 -28.11
C SER A 548 13.65 3.69 -29.50
N VAL A 549 13.72 4.99 -29.78
CA VAL A 549 13.34 5.56 -31.08
C VAL A 549 14.36 5.16 -32.13
N TYR A 550 15.65 5.22 -31.79
CA TYR A 550 16.72 4.66 -32.61
C TYR A 550 16.47 3.16 -32.86
N ASP A 551 16.13 2.43 -31.80
CA ASP A 551 15.88 1.00 -31.87
C ASP A 551 14.76 0.65 -32.87
N THR A 552 13.66 1.39 -32.77
CA THR A 552 12.49 1.27 -33.65
C THR A 552 12.85 1.58 -35.10
N GLY A 553 13.56 2.69 -35.34
CA GLY A 553 13.97 3.11 -36.68
C GLY A 553 14.88 2.08 -37.33
N MET A 554 15.87 1.58 -36.58
CA MET A 554 16.80 0.56 -37.07
C MET A 554 16.13 -0.80 -37.30
N GLU A 555 15.17 -1.21 -36.46
CA GLU A 555 14.37 -2.42 -36.69
C GLU A 555 13.50 -2.31 -37.94
N GLY A 556 12.87 -1.15 -38.16
CA GLY A 556 12.13 -0.88 -39.39
C GLY A 556 13.03 -0.97 -40.64
N LEU A 557 14.18 -0.29 -40.62
CA LEU A 557 15.15 -0.33 -41.73
C LEU A 557 15.68 -1.75 -41.95
N TYR A 558 15.90 -2.50 -40.86
CA TYR A 558 16.31 -3.90 -40.97
C TYR A 558 15.23 -4.76 -41.62
N CYS A 559 13.95 -4.42 -41.57
CA CYS A 559 12.89 -5.24 -42.19
C CYS A 559 12.62 -4.92 -43.67
N LEU A 560 13.18 -3.83 -44.19
CA LEU A 560 13.08 -3.49 -45.61
C LEU A 560 13.90 -4.43 -46.52
N PRO A 561 13.55 -4.53 -47.82
CA PRO A 561 14.47 -5.05 -48.84
C PRO A 561 15.81 -4.32 -48.84
N PRO A 562 16.84 -4.84 -49.52
CA PRO A 562 18.13 -4.14 -49.64
C PRO A 562 17.93 -2.70 -50.13
N LEU A 563 18.45 -1.75 -49.36
CA LEU A 563 18.38 -0.33 -49.67
C LEU A 563 19.11 -0.01 -50.99
N ASN A 564 18.61 0.98 -51.74
CA ASN A 564 19.28 1.43 -52.96
C ASN A 564 20.63 2.12 -52.63
N ALA A 565 21.45 2.45 -53.62
CA ALA A 565 22.76 3.05 -53.37
C ALA A 565 22.71 4.41 -52.63
N GLU A 566 21.71 5.24 -52.93
CA GLU A 566 21.54 6.58 -52.35
C GLU A 566 21.15 6.50 -50.88
N ASP A 567 20.12 5.71 -50.57
CA ASP A 567 19.63 5.43 -49.21
C ASP A 567 20.73 4.85 -48.32
N ARG A 568 21.57 3.97 -48.89
CA ARG A 568 22.70 3.39 -48.17
C ARG A 568 23.74 4.42 -47.77
N LEU A 569 24.02 5.37 -48.64
CA LEU A 569 24.97 6.45 -48.37
C LEU A 569 24.38 7.43 -47.35
N ALA A 570 23.09 7.74 -47.45
CA ALA A 570 22.38 8.60 -46.50
C ALA A 570 22.38 8.00 -45.08
N LEU A 571 22.03 6.72 -44.92
CA LEU A 571 22.10 6.03 -43.63
C LEU A 571 23.51 6.03 -43.05
N LEU A 572 24.51 5.81 -43.91
CA LEU A 572 25.90 5.80 -43.48
C LEU A 572 26.35 7.19 -42.98
N ASP A 573 25.97 8.26 -43.68
CA ASP A 573 26.25 9.64 -43.27
C ASP A 573 25.60 9.98 -41.92
N ILE A 574 24.32 9.62 -41.73
CA ILE A 574 23.60 9.79 -40.46
C ILE A 574 24.34 9.09 -39.31
N LEU A 575 24.73 7.82 -39.50
CA LEU A 575 25.43 7.05 -38.47
C LEU A 575 26.85 7.55 -38.22
N TYR A 576 27.54 8.08 -39.23
CA TYR A 576 28.91 8.58 -39.10
C TYR A 576 28.99 9.91 -38.33
N ARG A 577 28.04 10.82 -38.55
CA ARG A 577 27.97 12.11 -37.84
C ARG A 577 27.75 11.94 -36.33
N SER A 578 27.23 10.79 -35.91
CA SER A 578 26.96 10.46 -34.52
C SER A 578 28.15 9.79 -33.86
N LYS A 579 28.89 10.50 -33.00
CA LYS A 579 29.90 9.84 -32.14
C LYS A 579 29.24 8.85 -31.15
N TRP A 580 28.02 9.13 -30.71
CA TRP A 580 27.31 8.40 -29.64
C TRP A 580 26.90 6.97 -30.03
N THR A 581 26.48 6.76 -31.28
CA THR A 581 26.04 5.45 -31.81
C THR A 581 27.13 4.38 -31.79
N TRP A 582 28.41 4.80 -31.79
CA TRP A 582 29.55 3.90 -31.86
C TRP A 582 30.15 3.56 -30.49
N TYR A 583 29.96 4.43 -29.48
CA TYR A 583 30.42 4.19 -28.11
C TYR A 583 29.55 3.17 -27.36
N ASP A 584 28.23 3.22 -27.53
CA ASP A 584 27.33 2.27 -26.89
C ASP A 584 27.25 0.96 -27.70
N THR A 585 27.61 -0.14 -27.06
CA THR A 585 27.70 -1.48 -27.67
C THR A 585 26.36 -1.93 -28.27
N PHE A 586 25.24 -1.48 -27.73
CA PHE A 586 23.92 -1.83 -28.22
C PHE A 586 23.58 -1.14 -29.55
N PHE A 587 23.75 0.18 -29.64
CA PHE A 587 23.44 0.98 -30.84
C PHE A 587 24.28 0.55 -32.03
N ARG A 588 25.56 0.34 -31.76
CA ARG A 588 26.53 -0.13 -32.71
C ARG A 588 26.13 -1.46 -33.35
N ASN A 589 25.76 -2.44 -32.53
CA ASN A 589 25.48 -3.77 -33.05
C ASN A 589 24.28 -3.72 -34.02
N LYS A 590 23.25 -2.92 -33.69
CA LYS A 590 22.10 -2.69 -34.59
C LYS A 590 22.48 -1.91 -35.86
N ALA A 591 23.34 -0.90 -35.76
CA ALA A 591 23.91 -0.22 -36.93
C ALA A 591 24.62 -1.19 -37.87
N ALA A 592 25.49 -2.02 -37.33
CA ALA A 592 26.19 -3.04 -38.11
C ALA A 592 25.20 -3.99 -38.79
N TYR A 593 24.16 -4.47 -38.10
CA TYR A 593 23.14 -5.35 -38.69
C TYR A 593 22.43 -4.73 -39.89
N VAL A 594 21.96 -3.48 -39.77
CA VAL A 594 21.25 -2.80 -40.86
C VAL A 594 22.18 -2.54 -42.04
N LEU A 595 23.42 -2.11 -41.79
CA LEU A 595 24.41 -1.85 -42.84
C LEU A 595 24.80 -3.14 -43.58
N ILE A 596 24.97 -4.25 -42.87
CA ILE A 596 25.22 -5.57 -43.49
C ILE A 596 24.07 -5.96 -44.41
N LYS A 597 22.83 -5.83 -43.95
CA LYS A 597 21.65 -6.16 -44.76
C LYS A 597 21.55 -5.24 -45.99
N ALA A 598 21.97 -3.99 -45.84
CA ALA A 598 22.09 -3.06 -46.95
C ALA A 598 23.24 -3.41 -47.92
N GLY A 599 24.02 -4.46 -47.67
CA GLY A 599 25.07 -4.94 -48.58
C GLY A 599 26.43 -4.31 -48.33
N TYR A 600 26.66 -3.70 -47.17
CA TYR A 600 28.00 -3.32 -46.73
C TYR A 600 28.76 -4.55 -46.19
N THR A 601 30.03 -4.68 -46.56
CA THR A 601 30.92 -5.74 -46.05
C THR A 601 31.78 -5.22 -44.90
N ALA A 602 32.41 -6.14 -44.15
CA ALA A 602 33.36 -5.77 -43.09
C ALA A 602 34.49 -4.88 -43.64
N GLU A 603 34.95 -5.15 -44.86
CA GLU A 603 35.97 -4.37 -45.57
C GLU A 603 35.53 -2.93 -45.85
N THR A 604 34.25 -2.73 -46.17
CA THR A 604 33.71 -1.39 -46.43
C THR A 604 33.42 -0.62 -45.15
N LEU A 605 33.09 -1.32 -44.05
CA LEU A 605 32.73 -0.69 -42.77
C LEU A 605 33.95 -0.38 -41.89
N TRP A 606 35.00 -1.19 -41.97
CA TRP A 606 36.20 -1.02 -41.16
C TRP A 606 36.87 0.37 -41.28
N PRO A 607 37.04 0.95 -42.48
CA PRO A 607 37.63 2.29 -42.63
C PRO A 607 36.75 3.41 -42.04
N LEU A 608 35.44 3.16 -41.93
CA LEU A 608 34.44 4.12 -41.47
C LEU A 608 34.28 4.10 -39.95
N ILE A 609 34.77 3.05 -39.31
CA ILE A 609 34.82 2.90 -37.86
C ILE A 609 36.11 3.56 -37.35
N ASN A 610 35.99 4.74 -36.74
CA ASN A 610 37.15 5.46 -36.18
C ASN A 610 37.86 4.61 -35.11
N LYS A 611 39.19 4.45 -35.24
CA LYS A 611 40.04 3.74 -34.26
C LYS A 611 39.91 4.30 -32.83
N GLU A 612 39.62 5.59 -32.67
CA GLU A 612 39.45 6.22 -31.35
C GLU A 612 38.10 5.92 -30.67
N SER A 613 37.10 5.46 -31.43
CA SER A 613 35.75 5.20 -30.89
C SER A 613 35.60 3.76 -30.37
N PHE A 614 36.64 2.94 -30.49
CA PHE A 614 36.59 1.49 -30.34
C PHE A 614 37.83 0.90 -29.67
N ASP A 615 38.04 1.22 -28.40
CA ASP A 615 39.12 0.65 -27.58
C ASP A 615 39.12 -0.90 -27.52
N ARG A 616 38.03 -1.55 -27.97
CA ARG A 616 37.84 -3.00 -27.95
C ARG A 616 38.42 -3.74 -29.17
N PHE A 617 38.54 -3.10 -30.34
CA PHE A 617 39.07 -3.75 -31.55
C PHE A 617 40.50 -3.30 -31.78
N ARG A 618 41.46 -4.07 -31.27
CA ARG A 618 42.89 -3.75 -31.38
C ARG A 618 43.39 -3.92 -32.81
N THR A 619 42.74 -4.80 -33.58
CA THR A 619 43.10 -5.15 -34.95
C THR A 619 41.88 -5.19 -35.87
N LYS A 620 42.13 -5.15 -37.18
CA LYS A 620 41.10 -5.34 -38.22
C LYS A 620 40.47 -6.72 -38.10
N GLU A 621 41.28 -7.70 -37.76
CA GLU A 621 40.93 -9.10 -37.59
C GLU A 621 39.94 -9.28 -36.42
N ASP A 622 40.14 -8.58 -35.29
CA ASP A 622 39.21 -8.59 -34.15
C ASP A 622 37.82 -8.05 -34.54
N PHE A 623 37.78 -6.98 -35.34
CA PHE A 623 36.53 -6.44 -35.85
C PHE A 623 35.84 -7.41 -36.81
N PHE A 624 36.59 -8.04 -37.71
CA PHE A 624 36.05 -9.00 -38.68
C PHE A 624 35.51 -10.24 -37.97
N GLU A 625 36.18 -10.73 -36.92
CA GLU A 625 35.71 -11.86 -36.12
C GLU A 625 34.40 -11.51 -35.39
N GLU A 626 34.32 -10.35 -34.73
CA GLU A 626 33.11 -9.93 -34.04
C GLU A 626 31.97 -9.60 -35.01
N PHE A 627 32.28 -9.00 -36.15
CA PHE A 627 31.34 -8.77 -37.26
C PHE A 627 30.76 -10.09 -37.77
N ASN A 628 31.60 -11.11 -37.97
CA ASN A 628 31.14 -12.44 -38.37
C ASN A 628 30.32 -13.13 -37.27
N LYS A 629 30.63 -12.90 -35.99
CA LYS A 629 29.78 -13.37 -34.86
C LYS A 629 28.42 -12.67 -34.84
N VAL A 630 28.37 -11.37 -35.16
CA VAL A 630 27.14 -10.59 -35.32
C VAL A 630 26.32 -11.18 -36.48
N VAL A 631 26.92 -11.35 -37.67
CA VAL A 631 26.28 -12.02 -38.83
C VAL A 631 25.76 -13.42 -38.45
N GLY A 632 26.51 -14.22 -37.68
CA GLY A 632 26.08 -15.55 -37.24
C GLY A 632 24.95 -15.57 -36.21
N ARG A 633 24.66 -14.45 -35.54
CA ARG A 633 23.63 -14.30 -34.50
C ARG A 633 22.31 -13.73 -35.00
N THR A 634 22.16 -13.41 -36.29
CA THR A 634 20.89 -12.94 -36.87
C THR A 634 19.82 -14.03 -36.79
N LYS A 635 19.16 -14.16 -35.63
CA LYS A 635 17.82 -14.71 -35.53
C LYS A 635 16.83 -13.63 -36.01
N ARG A 636 15.75 -14.08 -36.66
CA ARG A 636 14.71 -13.23 -37.29
C ARG A 636 14.30 -12.07 -36.36
N LEU A 637 14.74 -10.86 -36.70
CA LEU A 637 14.29 -9.61 -36.08
C LEU A 637 12.98 -9.11 -36.69
N CYS A 638 12.58 -9.66 -37.85
CA CYS A 638 11.30 -9.36 -38.49
C CYS A 638 10.30 -10.47 -38.17
N PRO A 639 9.08 -10.12 -37.70
CA PRO A 639 8.02 -11.09 -37.41
C PRO A 639 7.56 -11.85 -38.65
#